data_AF-A0A8D2LAF2-F1
#
_entry.id   AF-A0A8D2LAF2-F1
#
_cell.length_a   1.000
_cell.length_b   1.000
_cell.length_c   1.000
_cell.angle_alpha   90.00
_cell.angle_beta   90.00
_cell.angle_gamma   90.00
#
_symmetry.space_group_name_H-M   'P 1'
#
loop_
_entity.id
_entity.type
_entity.pdbx_description
1 polymer ?
#
loop_
_entity_poly.entity_id
_entity_poly.type
_entity_poly.pdbx_seq_one_letter_code
_entity_poly.pdbx_strand_id
1 'polypeptide(L)'
;AVMAAPWAALLLLRLLLVPSPPPAGAVYEDQVGKFDWRQQYVGKIKFVSLESSQGSKKLIVATEKNVMAALNSRTGDILWRHVDKGTPEGAVDAMLIHGQDAITVSNGGRILRSWETNIGGLNWEISMDAGSFQMAGLVGVQDAVKYVAVLKKGFLSLHYLSNGHQKWAEPLPDSENVAYQLVYSHGAGTVHCVGAAARSHISVLTFSAEDGELARQARVVAPWVQKLSGACGVVGEGVLVCADEATHSLHTLPLGAGEEAKQVALQSLGLEFASGFRPHLLPTHPSPAGASRAQFFLQLAPSHFALLQYRNGMLSLLRDFPQVSLVTFATTSEKTVAAVLTCKGEAVSAGRPWQVNSVARCEASTCRNQSYTINLYLAETGQRLLDTVISFTLEKSSTKPEQLYIQVFLKKDDSVGYRALVQTADHMLLFLQQPGKVLWSREESLAEVVALQMVDLPLTGAQAELEGEFGKKADGLLAMLLKRLSSQLILLQAWTAHLWKMFYDARKPRSQIRNEVSVDTLARDEFSLQKMIVMVTAAGKLFGIESRSGTVLWKQYLQGVRPGSSFKLLVQRTTAHFPHPPQCTLLVKDKSGASSLYVFNPIFGRRSQVAPPALDRPVLQSLLLPIMDQDYAKVLLLIDDEYKVTAFPTTRNVLRQLEEVAPSISFYLADTAQGKLMGRRLRKDLTTEESWEISIPPDVQRIVAVKGKRANEHVHSQGRVMGDRSVLYKSLNPNLLAVVTESTDTHQERTFIGIYLIDGVTGRIIHSSVQRKAKGPVHIVHSENWVVYQYWNAKARRNEFTVLELYEGTEQYNATAFSSLDRPLLPQVLQQSYIFPSAISAMEATITEQGITSRHLLIGLPSGAILSLPKALLDPRRPEIPTEQTREENLIPYSPDVQIHAERFINYNQTVSRMRGIYTAPSGLESTCLVVAYGLDIYQTRVYPSKQFDVLKDDYDYILISSVLFGLVFATMITKRLAQVKLLNRAWR
;
A
#
# COMPACT_ATOMS: atom_id res chain seq x y z
N ALA A 1 70.87 -45.79 -10.53
CA ALA A 1 70.70 -44.95 -11.73
C ALA A 1 69.29 -44.36 -11.69
N VAL A 2 69.10 -43.31 -10.89
CA VAL A 2 69.07 -41.88 -11.28
C VAL A 2 67.70 -41.50 -11.89
N MET A 3 66.99 -40.68 -11.10
CA MET A 3 65.76 -39.89 -11.37
C MET A 3 64.45 -40.41 -10.75
N ALA A 4 64.37 -40.27 -9.43
CA ALA A 4 63.13 -40.12 -8.68
C ALA A 4 63.06 -38.68 -8.12
N ALA A 5 61.84 -38.13 -8.00
CA ALA A 5 61.46 -36.80 -7.45
C ALA A 5 61.82 -35.59 -8.33
N PRO A 6 60.84 -34.97 -9.04
CA PRO A 6 60.11 -33.86 -8.39
C PRO A 6 58.62 -33.62 -8.80
N TRP A 7 57.81 -34.63 -9.15
CA TRP A 7 56.41 -34.37 -9.59
C TRP A 7 55.34 -34.47 -8.49
N ALA A 8 55.60 -35.23 -7.41
CA ALA A 8 54.64 -35.38 -6.31
C ALA A 8 54.59 -34.17 -5.35
N ALA A 9 55.67 -33.39 -5.25
CA ALA A 9 55.73 -32.21 -4.39
C ALA A 9 54.98 -31.00 -4.99
N LEU A 10 54.89 -30.89 -6.32
CA LEU A 10 54.18 -29.81 -7.02
C LEU A 10 52.65 -29.93 -6.97
N LEU A 11 52.13 -31.16 -6.82
CA LEU A 11 50.69 -31.42 -6.67
C LEU A 11 50.19 -31.19 -5.23
N LEU A 12 51.04 -31.42 -4.23
CA LEU A 12 50.74 -31.10 -2.83
C LEU A 12 50.89 -29.61 -2.50
N LEU A 13 51.79 -28.88 -3.19
CA LEU A 13 51.95 -27.43 -2.98
C LEU A 13 50.83 -26.59 -3.62
N ARG A 14 50.12 -27.12 -4.64
CA ARG A 14 48.93 -26.46 -5.23
C ARG A 14 47.64 -26.68 -4.41
N LEU A 15 47.62 -27.63 -3.49
CA LEU A 15 46.51 -27.87 -2.56
C LEU A 15 46.60 -27.02 -1.27
N LEU A 16 47.70 -26.30 -1.05
CA LEU A 16 47.93 -25.44 0.12
C LEU A 16 47.78 -23.93 -0.15
N LEU A 17 47.39 -23.55 -1.37
CA LEU A 17 47.05 -22.18 -1.76
C LEU A 17 45.54 -22.08 -2.04
N VAL A 18 44.74 -22.47 -1.05
CA VAL A 18 43.33 -22.09 -0.99
C VAL A 18 43.30 -20.67 -0.40
N PRO A 19 42.84 -19.64 -1.12
CA PRO A 19 42.61 -18.33 -0.51
C PRO A 19 41.59 -18.52 0.62
N SER A 20 41.93 -18.05 1.82
CA SER A 20 41.01 -17.96 2.94
C SER A 20 39.68 -17.35 2.47
N PRO A 21 38.52 -17.95 2.78
CA PRO A 21 37.25 -17.34 2.46
C PRO A 21 37.21 -15.94 3.10
N PRO A 22 36.76 -14.90 2.38
CA PRO A 22 36.55 -13.60 3.00
C PRO A 22 35.56 -13.74 4.16
N PRO A 23 35.66 -12.90 5.20
CA PRO A 23 34.74 -12.93 6.32
C PRO A 23 33.30 -12.90 5.80
N ALA A 24 32.50 -13.84 6.30
CA ALA A 24 31.13 -14.08 5.87
C ALA A 24 30.31 -12.78 5.94
N GLY A 25 30.03 -12.21 4.76
CA GLY A 25 28.94 -11.28 4.59
C GLY A 25 27.63 -11.99 4.86
N ALA A 26 26.77 -11.37 5.66
CA ALA A 26 25.41 -11.82 5.82
C ALA A 26 24.68 -11.81 4.47
N VAL A 27 23.88 -12.86 4.23
CA VAL A 27 23.19 -13.22 2.96
C VAL A 27 24.18 -13.68 1.87
N TYR A 28 23.96 -14.88 1.32
CA TYR A 28 24.76 -15.35 0.19
C TYR A 28 24.54 -14.42 -1.03
N GLU A 29 25.62 -13.85 -1.57
CA GLU A 29 25.61 -12.88 -2.69
C GLU A 29 24.84 -13.42 -3.92
N ASP A 30 24.79 -14.74 -4.08
CA ASP A 30 24.11 -15.40 -5.19
C ASP A 30 22.58 -15.44 -5.03
N GLN A 31 22.00 -15.16 -3.85
CA GLN A 31 20.55 -15.23 -3.61
C GLN A 31 19.82 -13.88 -3.76
N VAL A 32 20.53 -12.77 -3.76
CA VAL A 32 19.97 -11.42 -3.90
C VAL A 32 19.30 -11.24 -5.27
N GLY A 33 18.04 -10.83 -5.29
CA GLY A 33 17.28 -10.58 -6.52
C GLY A 33 16.75 -11.84 -7.23
N LYS A 34 17.00 -13.04 -6.70
CA LYS A 34 16.41 -14.30 -7.23
C LYS A 34 14.99 -14.52 -6.72
N PHE A 35 14.73 -14.21 -5.45
CA PHE A 35 13.48 -14.55 -4.76
C PHE A 35 12.80 -13.37 -4.09
N ASP A 36 13.45 -12.21 -4.08
CA ASP A 36 12.98 -11.03 -3.43
C ASP A 36 12.90 -9.85 -4.41
N TRP A 37 11.92 -8.98 -4.18
CA TRP A 37 11.70 -7.79 -4.98
C TRP A 37 11.09 -6.70 -4.12
N ARG A 38 11.36 -5.46 -4.52
CA ARG A 38 10.79 -4.26 -3.90
C ARG A 38 10.12 -3.40 -4.95
N GLN A 39 8.89 -2.97 -4.67
CA GLN A 39 8.18 -1.96 -5.43
C GLN A 39 7.97 -0.74 -4.55
N GLN A 40 8.48 0.41 -5.02
CA GLN A 40 8.41 1.67 -4.31
C GLN A 40 7.28 2.52 -4.85
N TYR A 41 6.53 3.18 -3.97
CA TYR A 41 5.42 4.07 -4.32
C TYR A 41 5.53 5.45 -3.68
N VAL A 42 4.74 6.40 -4.17
CA VAL A 42 4.68 7.78 -3.65
C VAL A 42 3.28 8.14 -3.15
N GLY A 43 2.24 7.46 -3.64
CA GLY A 43 0.83 7.70 -3.29
C GLY A 43 0.12 8.67 -4.24
N LYS A 44 -1.13 9.03 -3.90
CA LYS A 44 -1.96 9.95 -4.71
C LYS A 44 -1.28 11.31 -4.81
N ILE A 45 -1.04 11.78 -6.03
CA ILE A 45 -0.41 13.08 -6.26
C ILE A 45 -1.39 14.21 -5.89
N LYS A 46 -0.86 15.25 -5.24
CA LYS A 46 -1.57 16.50 -4.91
C LYS A 46 -1.05 17.68 -5.72
N PHE A 47 0.28 17.78 -5.87
CA PHE A 47 0.93 18.81 -6.67
C PHE A 47 1.94 18.18 -7.62
N VAL A 48 1.99 18.70 -8.85
CA VAL A 48 2.99 18.34 -9.86
C VAL A 48 3.61 19.61 -10.40
N SER A 49 4.91 19.57 -10.61
CA SER A 49 5.56 20.52 -11.50
C SER A 49 6.34 19.78 -12.58
N LEU A 50 6.06 20.17 -13.81
CA LEU A 50 6.63 19.58 -15.02
C LEU A 50 7.69 20.54 -15.54
N GLU A 51 8.95 20.15 -15.42
CA GLU A 51 10.04 20.99 -15.91
C GLU A 51 9.98 21.07 -17.44
N SER A 52 9.88 22.30 -17.97
CA SER A 52 9.73 22.56 -19.42
C SER A 52 11.08 22.75 -20.13
N SER A 53 12.19 22.68 -19.39
CA SER A 53 13.54 22.72 -19.96
C SER A 53 13.75 21.53 -20.90
N GLN A 54 14.21 21.78 -22.14
CA GLN A 54 14.29 20.78 -23.20
C GLN A 54 15.18 19.57 -22.89
N GLY A 55 16.04 19.66 -21.87
CA GLY A 55 16.92 18.57 -21.42
C GLY A 55 16.45 17.81 -20.17
N SER A 56 15.52 18.36 -19.38
CA SER A 56 15.15 17.75 -18.10
C SER A 56 14.20 16.57 -18.31
N LYS A 57 14.52 15.47 -17.62
CA LYS A 57 13.74 14.23 -17.63
C LYS A 57 13.06 14.01 -16.28
N LYS A 58 12.76 15.09 -15.55
CA LYS A 58 12.31 15.05 -14.16
C LYS A 58 10.89 15.59 -14.04
N LEU A 59 10.09 14.91 -13.23
CA LEU A 59 8.74 15.32 -12.84
C LEU A 59 8.75 15.41 -11.33
N ILE A 60 8.62 16.61 -10.77
CA ILE A 60 8.62 16.79 -9.32
C ILE A 60 7.19 16.67 -8.83
N VAL A 61 6.97 15.80 -7.85
CA VAL A 61 5.65 15.48 -7.32
C VAL A 61 5.64 15.61 -5.80
N ALA A 62 4.55 16.16 -5.28
CA ALA A 62 4.20 16.10 -3.87
C ALA A 62 2.85 15.37 -3.71
N THR A 63 2.80 14.43 -2.78
CA THR A 63 1.66 13.51 -2.65
C THR A 63 0.90 13.68 -1.34
N GLU A 64 -0.32 13.17 -1.29
CA GLU A 64 -1.16 13.10 -0.09
C GLU A 64 -0.58 12.20 1.01
N LYS A 65 0.43 11.37 0.69
CA LYS A 65 1.14 10.55 1.68
C LYS A 65 2.35 11.28 2.28
N ASN A 66 2.44 12.59 2.11
CA ASN A 66 3.51 13.44 2.63
C ASN A 66 4.86 13.02 2.06
N VAL A 67 4.89 12.76 0.75
CA VAL A 67 6.07 12.34 0.01
C VAL A 67 6.38 13.39 -1.03
N MET A 68 7.63 13.82 -1.07
CA MET A 68 8.20 14.66 -2.13
C MET A 68 9.16 13.81 -2.95
N ALA A 69 8.98 13.73 -4.26
CA ALA A 69 9.77 12.87 -5.11
C ALA A 69 10.04 13.49 -6.49
N ALA A 70 11.14 13.06 -7.12
CA ALA A 70 11.36 13.27 -8.54
C ALA A 70 11.17 11.95 -9.29
N LEU A 71 10.25 11.94 -10.24
CA LEU A 71 10.03 10.82 -11.15
C LEU A 71 10.75 11.06 -12.48
N ASN A 72 11.30 10.00 -13.05
CA ASN A 72 11.88 10.03 -14.38
C ASN A 72 10.75 10.08 -15.42
N SER A 73 10.72 11.13 -16.23
CA SER A 73 9.67 11.32 -17.25
C SER A 73 9.66 10.21 -18.31
N ARG A 74 10.75 9.47 -18.51
CA ARG A 74 10.84 8.42 -19.54
C ARG A 74 10.38 7.05 -19.06
N THR A 75 10.67 6.69 -17.81
CA THR A 75 10.43 5.34 -17.27
C THR A 75 9.38 5.31 -16.17
N GLY A 76 9.15 6.43 -15.47
CA GLY A 76 8.32 6.47 -14.25
C GLY A 76 9.05 6.00 -12.99
N ASP A 77 10.37 5.78 -13.07
CA ASP A 77 11.19 5.40 -11.91
C ASP A 77 11.43 6.59 -10.98
N ILE A 78 11.65 6.30 -9.70
CA ILE A 78 11.97 7.31 -8.69
C ILE A 78 13.47 7.63 -8.78
N LEU A 79 13.81 8.89 -9.02
CA LEU A 79 15.20 9.37 -8.98
C LEU A 79 15.65 9.62 -7.55
N TRP A 80 14.81 10.31 -6.77
CA TRP A 80 14.97 10.52 -5.34
C TRP A 80 13.59 10.70 -4.71
N ARG A 81 13.50 10.43 -3.40
CA ARG A 81 12.26 10.51 -2.63
C ARG A 81 12.54 10.84 -1.18
N HIS A 82 11.80 11.82 -0.66
CA HIS A 82 11.74 12.19 0.75
C HIS A 82 10.36 11.89 1.31
N VAL A 83 10.33 11.08 2.36
CA VAL A 83 9.10 10.66 3.03
C VAL A 83 9.06 11.36 4.38
N ASP A 84 8.17 12.33 4.54
CA ASP A 84 7.96 13.02 5.83
C ASP A 84 7.03 12.19 6.73
N LYS A 85 6.68 12.72 7.91
CA LYS A 85 5.74 12.09 8.86
C LYS A 85 4.42 11.76 8.16
N GLY A 86 3.88 10.57 8.44
CA GLY A 86 2.57 10.15 7.92
C GLY A 86 1.37 10.81 8.61
N THR A 87 1.61 11.59 9.67
CA THR A 87 0.62 12.37 10.40
C THR A 87 0.29 13.66 9.64
N PRO A 88 -0.81 14.37 9.97
CA PRO A 88 -1.13 15.66 9.36
C PRO A 88 -0.02 16.72 9.51
N GLU A 89 0.89 16.56 10.48
CA GLU A 89 2.06 17.43 10.63
C GLU A 89 2.99 17.42 9.40
N GLY A 90 3.06 16.32 8.65
CA GLY A 90 3.86 16.23 7.44
C GLY A 90 3.12 16.69 6.17
N ALA A 91 1.86 17.13 6.29
CA ALA A 91 1.04 17.46 5.12
C ALA A 91 1.65 18.62 4.33
N VAL A 92 1.79 18.42 3.01
CA VAL A 92 2.26 19.46 2.09
C VAL A 92 1.08 20.34 1.72
N ASP A 93 1.15 21.61 2.10
CA ASP A 93 0.09 22.60 1.90
C ASP A 93 0.23 23.31 0.55
N ALA A 94 1.45 23.62 0.14
CA ALA A 94 1.75 24.22 -1.16
C ALA A 94 3.11 23.77 -1.69
N MET A 95 3.24 23.79 -3.01
CA MET A 95 4.48 23.51 -3.73
C MET A 95 4.65 24.54 -4.85
N LEU A 96 5.80 25.19 -4.89
CA LEU A 96 6.19 26.17 -5.90
C LEU A 96 7.52 25.72 -6.50
N ILE A 97 7.76 26.02 -7.78
CA ILE A 97 9.05 25.74 -8.43
C ILE A 97 9.59 27.00 -9.07
N HIS A 98 10.87 27.26 -8.87
CA HIS A 98 11.61 28.29 -9.57
C HIS A 98 12.97 27.75 -10.03
N GLY A 99 13.19 27.68 -11.34
CA GLY A 99 14.42 27.12 -11.89
C GLY A 99 14.64 25.67 -11.43
N GLN A 100 15.73 25.44 -10.70
CA GLN A 100 16.09 24.12 -10.16
C GLN A 100 15.70 23.93 -8.68
N ASP A 101 15.02 24.90 -8.08
CA ASP A 101 14.60 24.85 -6.68
C ASP A 101 13.10 24.58 -6.58
N ALA A 102 12.75 23.60 -5.75
CA ALA A 102 11.37 23.33 -5.36
C ALA A 102 11.13 23.83 -3.94
N ILE A 103 10.17 24.73 -3.77
CA ILE A 103 9.80 25.31 -2.47
C ILE A 103 8.54 24.61 -1.99
N THR A 104 8.55 24.13 -0.76
CA THR A 104 7.40 23.45 -0.14
C THR A 104 7.03 24.09 1.18
N VAL A 105 5.73 24.26 1.40
CA VAL A 105 5.16 24.66 2.69
C VAL A 105 4.45 23.45 3.28
N SER A 106 4.75 23.11 4.54
CA SER A 106 4.14 21.98 5.24
C SER A 106 3.78 22.30 6.70
N ASN A 107 3.12 21.34 7.36
CA ASN A 107 2.71 21.40 8.76
C ASN A 107 1.74 22.57 9.05
N GLY A 108 0.76 22.78 8.17
CA GLY A 108 -0.22 23.86 8.30
C GLY A 108 0.38 25.26 8.11
N GLY A 109 1.46 25.38 7.34
CA GLY A 109 2.20 26.63 7.16
C GLY A 109 3.25 26.92 8.23
N ARG A 110 3.70 25.92 8.98
CA ARG A 110 4.75 26.11 10.01
C ARG A 110 6.16 25.87 9.47
N ILE A 111 6.32 25.06 8.43
CA ILE A 111 7.64 24.70 7.89
C ILE A 111 7.71 25.15 6.43
N LEU A 112 8.78 25.84 6.07
CA LEU A 112 9.12 26.20 4.69
C LEU A 112 10.47 25.59 4.35
N ARG A 113 10.53 24.84 3.24
CA ARG A 113 11.75 24.17 2.76
C ARG A 113 12.00 24.51 1.31
N SER A 114 13.29 24.59 0.94
CA SER A 114 13.74 24.63 -0.45
C SER A 114 14.58 23.40 -0.75
N TRP A 115 14.24 22.73 -1.84
CA TRP A 115 14.87 21.49 -2.28
C TRP A 115 15.55 21.69 -3.62
N GLU A 116 16.77 21.18 -3.75
CA GLU A 116 17.44 21.10 -5.04
C GLU A 116 16.85 19.93 -5.84
N THR A 117 16.20 20.24 -6.95
CA THR A 117 15.53 19.23 -7.79
C THR A 117 16.48 18.23 -8.43
N ASN A 118 17.78 18.56 -8.52
CA ASN A 118 18.75 17.72 -9.20
C ASN A 118 19.15 16.49 -8.41
N ILE A 119 19.63 16.72 -7.20
CA ILE A 119 20.14 15.71 -6.28
C ILE A 119 19.01 15.24 -5.34
N GLY A 120 18.00 16.08 -5.13
CA GLY A 120 17.06 15.93 -4.02
C GLY A 120 17.68 16.39 -2.70
N GLY A 121 18.68 17.27 -2.73
CA GLY A 121 19.23 17.87 -1.51
C GLY A 121 18.26 18.87 -0.90
N LEU A 122 18.36 19.09 0.41
CA LEU A 122 17.71 20.23 1.06
C LEU A 122 18.67 21.42 1.00
N ASN A 123 18.24 22.54 0.40
CA ASN A 123 19.03 23.77 0.37
C ASN A 123 18.95 24.49 1.72
N TRP A 124 17.73 24.68 2.23
CA TRP A 124 17.46 25.31 3.51
C TRP A 124 16.06 24.94 4.04
N GLU A 125 15.89 25.04 5.36
CA GLU A 125 14.63 24.85 6.08
C GLU A 125 14.48 25.93 7.15
N ILE A 126 13.28 26.51 7.24
CA ILE A 126 12.91 27.48 8.27
C ILE A 126 11.61 27.07 8.96
N SER A 127 11.50 27.39 10.25
CA SER A 127 10.25 27.33 11.00
C SER A 127 9.61 28.72 11.03
N MET A 128 8.40 28.83 10.50
CA MET A 128 7.59 30.03 10.53
C MET A 128 6.65 30.03 11.75
N ASP A 129 6.10 31.21 12.06
CA ASP A 129 5.19 31.39 13.20
C ASP A 129 3.92 30.55 13.10
N ALA A 130 3.27 30.31 14.24
CA ALA A 130 1.99 29.60 14.25
C ALA A 130 0.90 30.42 13.53
N GLY A 131 0.11 29.76 12.69
CA GLY A 131 -1.01 30.41 11.99
C GLY A 131 -1.55 29.52 10.88
N SER A 132 -2.84 29.67 10.56
CA SER A 132 -3.46 28.91 9.47
C SER A 132 -2.98 29.42 8.12
N PHE A 133 -2.28 28.55 7.38
CA PHE A 133 -1.86 28.79 5.99
C PHE A 133 -3.05 29.06 5.06
N GLN A 134 -2.89 30.03 4.16
CA GLN A 134 -3.88 30.36 3.14
C GLN A 134 -3.32 30.19 1.73
N MET A 135 -2.19 30.84 1.43
CA MET A 135 -1.56 30.79 0.10
C MET A 135 -0.06 31.07 0.21
N ALA A 136 0.71 30.53 -0.73
CA ALA A 136 2.10 30.91 -0.97
C ALA A 136 2.26 31.33 -2.44
N GLY A 137 3.10 32.32 -2.69
CA GLY A 137 3.40 32.82 -4.03
C GLY A 137 4.85 33.27 -4.16
N LEU A 138 5.39 33.17 -5.36
CA LEU A 138 6.71 33.73 -5.69
C LEU A 138 6.55 35.22 -6.02
N VAL A 139 7.49 36.04 -5.55
CA VAL A 139 7.48 37.50 -5.74
C VAL A 139 8.74 37.93 -6.49
N GLY A 140 8.52 38.65 -7.59
CA GLY A 140 9.57 39.21 -8.44
C GLY A 140 9.77 40.71 -8.22
N VAL A 141 11.03 41.16 -8.26
CA VAL A 141 11.41 42.57 -8.22
C VAL A 141 12.46 42.79 -9.33
N GLN A 142 12.24 43.79 -10.19
CA GLN A 142 13.13 44.09 -11.33
C GLN A 142 13.37 42.86 -12.24
N ASP A 143 12.27 42.21 -12.66
CA ASP A 143 12.28 41.00 -13.52
C ASP A 143 12.99 39.76 -12.95
N ALA A 144 13.44 39.79 -11.70
CA ALA A 144 14.05 38.66 -11.01
C ALA A 144 13.19 38.19 -9.82
N VAL A 145 12.99 36.88 -9.71
CA VAL A 145 12.31 36.28 -8.56
C VAL A 145 13.29 36.18 -7.40
N LYS A 146 13.09 36.99 -6.37
CA LYS A 146 13.99 37.06 -5.21
C LYS A 146 13.35 36.56 -3.92
N TYR A 147 12.02 36.55 -3.85
CA TYR A 147 11.29 36.36 -2.61
C TYR A 147 10.15 35.35 -2.73
N VAL A 148 9.77 34.79 -1.58
CA VAL A 148 8.60 33.95 -1.39
C VAL A 148 7.66 34.64 -0.40
N ALA A 149 6.45 34.94 -0.83
CA ALA A 149 5.40 35.45 0.03
C ALA A 149 4.56 34.30 0.59
N VAL A 150 4.39 34.27 1.91
CA VAL A 150 3.56 33.29 2.61
C VAL A 150 2.47 34.05 3.38
N LEU A 151 1.22 33.80 2.98
CA LEU A 151 0.03 34.36 3.59
C LEU A 151 -0.57 33.38 4.59
N LYS A 152 -0.73 33.87 5.82
CA LYS A 152 -1.51 33.21 6.86
C LYS A 152 -2.68 34.10 7.25
N LYS A 153 -3.63 33.55 8.00
CA LYS A 153 -4.88 34.25 8.36
C LYS A 153 -4.66 35.67 8.93
N GLY A 154 -3.62 35.87 9.75
CA GLY A 154 -3.38 37.13 10.46
C GLY A 154 -2.15 37.92 10.02
N PHE A 155 -1.29 37.38 9.17
CA PHE A 155 -0.03 38.03 8.78
C PHE A 155 0.42 37.60 7.39
N LEU A 156 1.13 38.50 6.72
CA LEU A 156 1.84 38.26 5.48
C LEU A 156 3.34 38.30 5.79
N SER A 157 4.06 37.26 5.39
CA SER A 157 5.52 37.19 5.57
C SER A 157 6.22 37.05 4.22
N LEU A 158 7.35 37.73 4.08
CA LEU A 158 8.19 37.68 2.88
C LEU A 158 9.57 37.11 3.24
N HIS A 159 9.99 36.07 2.53
CA HIS A 159 11.23 35.34 2.78
C HIS A 159 12.15 35.39 1.56
N TYR A 160 13.45 35.42 1.77
CA TYR A 160 14.44 35.33 0.70
C TYR A 160 14.44 33.92 0.09
N LEU A 161 14.45 33.82 -1.25
CA LEU A 161 14.46 32.52 -1.92
C LEU A 161 15.79 31.76 -1.76
N SER A 162 16.91 32.47 -1.65
CA SER A 162 18.25 31.88 -1.62
C SER A 162 18.61 31.21 -0.28
N ASN A 163 18.19 31.79 0.85
CA ASN A 163 18.54 31.30 2.18
C ASN A 163 17.32 31.05 3.10
N GLY A 164 16.12 31.41 2.67
CA GLY A 164 14.90 31.27 3.46
C GLY A 164 14.75 32.27 4.61
N HIS A 165 15.68 33.20 4.82
CA HIS A 165 15.56 34.14 5.94
C HIS A 165 14.34 35.04 5.73
N GLN A 166 13.64 35.34 6.83
CA GLN A 166 12.56 36.30 6.82
C GLN A 166 13.10 37.70 6.55
N LYS A 167 12.58 38.36 5.52
CA LYS A 167 12.89 39.76 5.23
C LYS A 167 12.06 40.69 6.11
N TRP A 168 10.74 40.49 6.08
CA TRP A 168 9.78 41.21 6.92
C TRP A 168 8.52 40.34 7.10
N ALA A 169 7.74 40.65 8.13
CA ALA A 169 6.43 40.06 8.35
C ALA A 169 5.51 41.12 8.93
N GLU A 170 4.39 41.35 8.26
CA GLU A 170 3.44 42.40 8.61
C GLU A 170 2.07 41.81 9.01
N PRO A 171 1.45 42.33 10.07
CA PRO A 171 0.11 41.92 10.47
C PRO A 171 -0.93 42.43 9.46
N LEU A 172 -1.99 41.65 9.25
CA LEU A 172 -3.09 42.02 8.35
C LEU A 172 -4.18 42.78 9.14
N PRO A 173 -4.59 43.98 8.69
CA PRO A 173 -5.73 44.71 9.24
C PRO A 173 -7.01 43.88 9.25
N ASP A 174 -7.86 44.03 10.27
CA ASP A 174 -9.19 43.39 10.36
C ASP A 174 -9.23 41.86 10.12
N SER A 175 -8.14 41.15 10.44
CA SER A 175 -7.98 39.70 10.17
C SER A 175 -8.98 38.77 10.88
N GLU A 176 -9.74 39.27 11.87
CA GLU A 176 -10.84 38.54 12.49
C GLU A 176 -12.08 38.47 11.58
N ASN A 177 -12.37 39.57 10.87
CA ASN A 177 -13.56 39.73 10.04
C ASN A 177 -13.30 39.46 8.55
N VAL A 178 -12.09 39.77 8.08
CA VAL A 178 -11.68 39.62 6.69
C VAL A 178 -10.82 38.36 6.55
N ALA A 179 -11.28 37.43 5.72
CA ALA A 179 -10.48 36.25 5.38
C ALA A 179 -9.59 36.56 4.17
N TYR A 180 -8.31 36.88 4.43
CA TYR A 180 -7.28 37.00 3.40
C TYR A 180 -6.94 35.63 2.80
N GLN A 181 -7.08 35.50 1.48
CA GLN A 181 -6.99 34.21 0.79
C GLN A 181 -6.08 34.22 -0.44
N LEU A 182 -5.79 35.39 -1.02
CA LEU A 182 -5.04 35.49 -2.26
C LEU A 182 -3.84 36.43 -2.11
N VAL A 183 -2.70 36.00 -2.64
CA VAL A 183 -1.50 36.82 -2.81
C VAL A 183 -1.18 36.91 -4.29
N TYR A 184 -0.95 38.12 -4.77
CA TYR A 184 -0.52 38.38 -6.13
C TYR A 184 0.63 39.39 -6.13
N SER A 185 1.61 39.14 -6.99
CA SER A 185 2.65 40.11 -7.28
C SER A 185 2.97 40.05 -8.76
N HIS A 186 3.32 41.20 -9.31
CA HIS A 186 3.92 41.34 -10.62
C HIS A 186 5.24 42.10 -10.42
N GLY A 187 6.19 41.99 -11.36
CA GLY A 187 7.58 42.47 -11.23
C GLY A 187 7.80 43.97 -10.92
N ALA A 188 6.73 44.73 -10.68
CA ALA A 188 6.73 46.12 -10.24
C ALA A 188 7.08 46.33 -8.76
N GLY A 189 7.52 45.29 -8.03
CA GLY A 189 8.03 45.44 -6.66
C GLY A 189 6.95 45.65 -5.58
N THR A 190 5.69 45.35 -5.88
CA THR A 190 4.59 45.38 -4.90
C THR A 190 3.95 44.01 -4.73
N VAL A 191 3.39 43.78 -3.54
CA VAL A 191 2.67 42.55 -3.18
C VAL A 191 1.26 42.90 -2.80
N HIS A 192 0.29 42.40 -3.56
CA HIS A 192 -1.12 42.56 -3.30
C HIS A 192 -1.65 41.38 -2.48
N CYS A 193 -2.31 41.67 -1.38
CA CYS A 193 -3.04 40.71 -0.58
C CYS A 193 -4.54 41.02 -0.67
N VAL A 194 -5.35 40.02 -1.03
CA VAL A 194 -6.79 40.17 -1.19
C VAL A 194 -7.53 39.28 -0.20
N GLY A 195 -8.44 39.88 0.54
CA GLY A 195 -9.33 39.22 1.48
C GLY A 195 -10.79 39.55 1.26
N ALA A 196 -11.67 38.67 1.68
CA ALA A 196 -13.11 38.89 1.62
C ALA A 196 -13.75 38.70 2.99
N ALA A 197 -14.58 39.66 3.38
CA ALA A 197 -15.55 39.49 4.45
C ALA A 197 -16.83 38.93 3.84
N ALA A 198 -17.28 37.78 4.35
CA ALA A 198 -18.38 37.03 3.74
C ALA A 198 -19.64 37.91 3.61
N ARG A 199 -20.16 38.04 2.38
CA ARG A 199 -21.35 38.84 2.03
C ARG A 199 -21.29 40.31 2.45
N SER A 200 -20.09 40.90 2.48
CA SER A 200 -19.93 42.31 2.85
C SER A 200 -19.05 43.07 1.86
N HIS A 201 -17.74 42.82 1.88
CA HIS A 201 -16.78 43.60 1.11
C HIS A 201 -15.50 42.80 0.85
N ILE A 202 -14.76 43.21 -0.18
CA ILE A 202 -13.40 42.76 -0.47
C ILE A 202 -12.43 43.82 0.05
N SER A 203 -11.40 43.39 0.76
CA SER A 203 -10.27 44.22 1.17
C SER A 203 -9.05 43.90 0.30
N VAL A 204 -8.49 44.92 -0.34
CA VAL A 204 -7.26 44.82 -1.12
C VAL A 204 -6.19 45.62 -0.41
N LEU A 205 -5.11 44.95 -0.03
CA LEU A 205 -3.93 45.54 0.60
C LEU A 205 -2.76 45.46 -0.37
N THR A 206 -1.98 46.53 -0.48
CA THR A 206 -0.78 46.59 -1.31
C THR A 206 0.41 46.93 -0.43
N PHE A 207 1.37 46.02 -0.36
CA PHE A 207 2.60 46.17 0.40
C PHE A 207 3.79 46.42 -0.53
N SER A 208 4.76 47.22 -0.08
CA SER A 208 6.06 47.33 -0.73
C SER A 208 6.88 46.05 -0.52
N ALA A 209 7.43 45.47 -1.59
CA ALA A 209 8.31 44.29 -1.45
C ALA A 209 9.66 44.65 -0.80
N GLU A 210 10.07 45.92 -0.83
CA GLU A 210 11.34 46.38 -0.26
C GLU A 210 11.27 46.47 1.27
N ASP A 211 10.35 47.28 1.79
CA ASP A 211 10.32 47.65 3.22
C ASP A 211 9.14 47.05 4.00
N GLY A 212 8.19 46.40 3.31
CA GLY A 212 6.99 45.84 3.93
C GLY A 212 5.91 46.87 4.26
N GLU A 213 6.14 48.16 4.02
CA GLU A 213 5.14 49.20 4.31
C GLU A 213 3.85 49.02 3.50
N LEU A 214 2.72 49.23 4.17
CA LEU A 214 1.38 49.20 3.55
C LEU A 214 1.17 50.47 2.72
N ALA A 215 1.36 50.36 1.41
CA ALA A 215 1.25 51.47 0.47
C ALA A 215 -0.21 51.86 0.16
N ARG A 216 -1.13 50.88 0.10
CA ARG A 216 -2.55 51.14 -0.20
C ARG A 216 -3.45 50.11 0.48
N GLN A 217 -4.59 50.59 1.01
CA GLN A 217 -5.70 49.78 1.46
C GLN A 217 -6.98 50.25 0.77
N ALA A 218 -7.66 49.34 0.07
CA ALA A 218 -8.93 49.60 -0.60
C ALA A 218 -10.00 48.64 -0.09
N ARG A 219 -11.22 49.16 0.10
CA ARG A 219 -12.38 48.39 0.55
C ARG A 219 -13.49 48.53 -0.49
N VAL A 220 -13.83 47.43 -1.15
CA VAL A 220 -14.81 47.38 -2.23
C VAL A 220 -16.05 46.63 -1.75
N VAL A 221 -17.21 47.26 -1.82
CA VAL A 221 -18.48 46.62 -1.40
C VAL A 221 -18.79 45.45 -2.35
N ALA A 222 -18.95 44.26 -1.77
CA ALA A 222 -19.12 43.02 -2.52
C ALA A 222 -20.02 42.04 -1.74
N PRO A 223 -21.34 42.30 -1.67
CA PRO A 223 -22.28 41.45 -0.92
C PRO A 223 -22.46 40.07 -1.55
N TRP A 224 -22.07 39.92 -2.81
CA TRP A 224 -22.14 38.69 -3.59
C TRP A 224 -20.98 37.72 -3.30
N VAL A 225 -19.84 38.17 -2.77
CA VAL A 225 -18.70 37.28 -2.46
C VAL A 225 -18.88 36.61 -1.11
N GLN A 226 -18.80 35.27 -1.10
CA GLN A 226 -18.68 34.50 0.14
C GLN A 226 -17.24 34.06 0.44
N LYS A 227 -16.49 33.62 -0.59
CA LYS A 227 -15.10 33.18 -0.51
C LYS A 227 -14.39 33.55 -1.81
N LEU A 228 -13.09 33.85 -1.74
CA LEU A 228 -12.26 34.14 -2.91
C LEU A 228 -11.62 32.88 -3.48
N SER A 229 -11.27 31.92 -2.62
CA SER A 229 -10.61 30.68 -3.01
C SER A 229 -11.40 29.91 -4.07
N GLY A 230 -10.87 29.87 -5.29
CA GLY A 230 -11.45 29.19 -6.45
C GLY A 230 -12.60 29.91 -7.15
N ALA A 231 -13.30 30.83 -6.48
CA ALA A 231 -14.36 31.63 -7.12
C ALA A 231 -13.81 32.87 -7.85
N CYS A 232 -12.60 33.30 -7.47
CA CYS A 232 -11.91 34.45 -8.04
C CYS A 232 -10.49 34.09 -8.50
N GLY A 233 -9.99 34.81 -9.49
CA GLY A 233 -8.61 34.72 -9.97
C GLY A 233 -8.09 36.05 -10.46
N VAL A 234 -6.79 36.25 -10.41
CA VAL A 234 -6.13 37.46 -10.94
C VAL A 234 -5.68 37.19 -12.37
N VAL A 235 -6.01 38.09 -13.29
CA VAL A 235 -5.71 38.00 -14.73
C VAL A 235 -5.07 39.29 -15.23
N GLY A 236 -4.28 39.19 -16.31
CA GLY A 236 -3.62 40.34 -16.92
C GLY A 236 -2.68 41.08 -15.96
N GLU A 237 -2.69 42.42 -16.06
CA GLU A 237 -1.93 43.33 -15.19
C GLU A 237 -2.64 43.57 -13.85
N GLY A 238 -2.89 42.50 -13.09
CA GLY A 238 -3.42 42.61 -11.73
C GLY A 238 -4.92 42.95 -11.65
N VAL A 239 -5.76 42.33 -12.48
CA VAL A 239 -7.22 42.46 -12.40
C VAL A 239 -7.84 41.24 -11.75
N LEU A 240 -8.55 41.42 -10.65
CA LEU A 240 -9.32 40.38 -9.99
C LEU A 240 -10.63 40.16 -10.74
N VAL A 241 -10.86 38.94 -11.22
CA VAL A 241 -12.12 38.51 -11.81
C VAL A 241 -12.75 37.51 -10.86
N CYS A 242 -14.03 37.68 -10.58
CA CYS A 242 -14.81 36.79 -9.73
C CYS A 242 -16.13 36.43 -10.40
N ALA A 243 -16.57 35.19 -10.22
CA ALA A 243 -17.86 34.74 -10.70
C ALA A 243 -18.93 34.81 -9.60
N ASP A 244 -20.10 35.37 -9.94
CA ASP A 244 -21.28 35.38 -9.08
C ASP A 244 -22.40 34.52 -9.70
N GLU A 245 -22.77 33.47 -8.97
CA GLU A 245 -23.85 32.55 -9.34
C GLU A 245 -25.22 33.22 -9.23
N ALA A 246 -25.45 34.05 -8.21
CA ALA A 246 -26.77 34.59 -7.91
C ALA A 246 -27.25 35.59 -8.96
N THR A 247 -26.33 36.41 -9.47
CA THR A 247 -26.61 37.41 -10.52
C THR A 247 -26.27 36.92 -11.93
N HIS A 248 -25.76 35.69 -12.07
CA HIS A 248 -25.23 35.16 -13.33
C HIS A 248 -24.30 36.17 -14.04
N SER A 249 -23.35 36.73 -13.29
CA SER A 249 -22.45 37.78 -13.79
C SER A 249 -20.99 37.57 -13.34
N LEU A 250 -20.06 38.17 -14.07
CA LEU A 250 -18.65 38.25 -13.71
C LEU A 250 -18.35 39.66 -13.21
N HIS A 251 -17.73 39.76 -12.04
CA HIS A 251 -17.25 41.02 -11.48
C HIS A 251 -15.76 41.17 -11.74
N THR A 252 -15.35 42.34 -12.20
CA THR A 252 -13.95 42.68 -12.49
C THR A 252 -13.50 43.86 -11.64
N LEU A 253 -12.34 43.74 -11.00
CA LEU A 253 -11.77 44.75 -10.11
C LEU A 253 -10.26 44.89 -10.37
N PRO A 254 -9.77 46.01 -10.92
CA PRO A 254 -8.34 46.26 -11.06
C PRO A 254 -7.71 46.56 -9.70
N LEU A 255 -6.72 45.76 -9.28
CA LEU A 255 -6.07 45.88 -7.96
C LEU A 255 -5.24 47.17 -7.84
N GLY A 256 -4.68 47.67 -8.95
CA GLY A 256 -3.83 48.86 -8.98
C GLY A 256 -4.57 50.19 -8.79
N ALA A 257 -5.82 50.31 -9.26
CA ALA A 257 -6.54 51.60 -9.29
C ALA A 257 -8.07 51.52 -9.07
N GLY A 258 -8.66 50.32 -8.98
CA GLY A 258 -10.12 50.17 -8.87
C GLY A 258 -10.64 50.47 -7.47
N GLU A 259 -11.70 51.28 -7.40
CA GLU A 259 -12.51 51.49 -6.19
C GLU A 259 -13.88 50.78 -6.27
N GLU A 260 -14.35 50.50 -7.49
CA GLU A 260 -15.62 49.79 -7.74
C GLU A 260 -15.42 48.56 -8.63
N ALA A 261 -16.19 47.50 -8.34
CA ALA A 261 -16.21 46.30 -9.14
C ALA A 261 -17.19 46.45 -10.31
N LYS A 262 -16.69 46.31 -11.55
CA LYS A 262 -17.53 46.36 -12.76
C LYS A 262 -18.20 45.02 -12.99
N GLN A 263 -19.52 45.02 -13.11
CA GLN A 263 -20.32 43.83 -13.39
C GLN A 263 -20.49 43.62 -14.89
N VAL A 264 -20.29 42.39 -15.36
CA VAL A 264 -20.51 41.95 -16.74
C VAL A 264 -21.43 40.74 -16.72
N ALA A 265 -22.65 40.87 -17.25
CA ALA A 265 -23.61 39.78 -17.30
C ALA A 265 -23.15 38.65 -18.24
N LEU A 266 -23.22 37.39 -17.82
CA LEU A 266 -22.80 36.26 -18.67
C LEU A 266 -23.67 36.11 -19.93
N GLN A 267 -24.92 36.56 -19.89
CA GLN A 267 -25.83 36.57 -21.06
C GLN A 267 -25.24 37.34 -22.25
N SER A 268 -24.46 38.40 -21.99
CA SER A 268 -23.78 39.16 -23.04
C SER A 268 -22.71 38.35 -23.79
N LEU A 269 -22.22 37.27 -23.16
CA LEU A 269 -21.25 36.32 -23.71
C LEU A 269 -21.91 35.04 -24.24
N GLY A 270 -23.23 34.91 -24.13
CA GLY A 270 -23.97 33.70 -24.50
C GLY A 270 -23.71 32.50 -23.59
N LEU A 271 -23.35 32.74 -22.32
CA LEU A 271 -23.02 31.69 -21.34
C LEU A 271 -24.01 31.69 -20.18
N GLU A 272 -24.22 30.54 -19.55
CA GLU A 272 -25.07 30.38 -18.36
C GLU A 272 -24.42 29.43 -17.35
N PHE A 273 -24.65 29.65 -16.07
CA PHE A 273 -24.20 28.76 -15.01
C PHE A 273 -25.22 27.63 -14.79
N ALA A 274 -24.73 26.43 -14.51
CA ALA A 274 -25.60 25.33 -14.07
C ALA A 274 -26.16 25.64 -12.67
N SER A 275 -27.43 25.30 -12.43
CA SER A 275 -28.09 25.54 -11.14
C SER A 275 -27.41 24.79 -9.99
N GLY A 276 -27.05 25.50 -8.92
CA GLY A 276 -26.44 24.91 -7.73
C GLY A 276 -24.98 24.49 -7.91
N PHE A 277 -24.33 24.91 -9.00
CA PHE A 277 -22.91 24.66 -9.26
C PHE A 277 -22.08 25.90 -8.93
N ARG A 278 -21.02 25.73 -8.12
CA ARG A 278 -20.11 26.82 -7.82
C ARG A 278 -19.11 27.01 -8.97
N PRO A 279 -19.12 28.15 -9.65
CA PRO A 279 -18.19 28.39 -10.75
C PRO A 279 -16.75 28.46 -10.26
N HIS A 280 -15.83 28.01 -11.11
CA HIS A 280 -14.40 28.00 -10.83
C HIS A 280 -13.63 28.76 -11.91
N LEU A 281 -12.71 29.63 -11.50
CA LEU A 281 -11.84 30.39 -12.39
C LEU A 281 -10.42 29.83 -12.35
N LEU A 282 -9.86 29.58 -13.53
CA LEU A 282 -8.50 29.06 -13.69
C LEU A 282 -7.68 30.07 -14.52
N PRO A 283 -7.00 31.03 -13.85
CA PRO A 283 -6.03 31.91 -14.51
C PRO A 283 -4.71 31.17 -14.79
N THR A 284 -3.86 31.77 -15.62
CA THR A 284 -2.49 31.28 -15.85
C THR A 284 -1.47 32.37 -15.58
N HIS A 285 -0.47 32.06 -14.73
CA HIS A 285 0.63 32.96 -14.40
C HIS A 285 1.96 32.25 -14.71
N PRO A 286 2.46 32.36 -15.96
CA PRO A 286 3.61 31.57 -16.40
C PRO A 286 4.93 31.97 -15.75
N SER A 287 5.12 33.26 -15.52
CA SER A 287 6.31 33.81 -14.86
C SER A 287 5.86 34.68 -13.69
N PRO A 288 6.28 34.40 -12.46
CA PRO A 288 5.94 35.21 -11.29
C PRO A 288 6.56 36.62 -11.34
N ALA A 289 7.58 36.85 -12.17
CA ALA A 289 8.11 38.19 -12.43
C ALA A 289 7.28 38.98 -13.46
N GLY A 290 6.60 38.28 -14.38
CA GLY A 290 5.74 38.90 -15.39
C GLY A 290 4.28 39.08 -14.93
N ALA A 291 3.50 39.82 -15.72
CA ALA A 291 2.05 39.90 -15.52
C ALA A 291 1.38 38.52 -15.76
N SER A 292 0.20 38.32 -15.18
CA SER A 292 -0.63 37.16 -15.51
C SER A 292 -1.13 37.30 -16.96
N ARG A 293 -1.47 36.18 -17.60
CA ARG A 293 -2.07 36.26 -18.94
C ARG A 293 -3.48 36.83 -18.84
N ALA A 294 -3.89 37.52 -19.90
CA ALA A 294 -5.24 38.07 -20.04
C ALA A 294 -6.31 36.99 -20.20
N GLN A 295 -5.92 35.77 -20.56
CA GLN A 295 -6.82 34.64 -20.82
C GLN A 295 -6.92 33.71 -19.63
N PHE A 296 -8.13 33.19 -19.41
CA PHE A 296 -8.45 32.31 -18.30
C PHE A 296 -9.61 31.38 -18.66
N PHE A 297 -9.71 30.25 -17.96
CA PHE A 297 -10.87 29.38 -18.07
C PHE A 297 -11.92 29.72 -17.01
N LEU A 298 -13.18 29.66 -17.43
CA LEU A 298 -14.35 29.70 -16.55
C LEU A 298 -15.07 28.35 -16.63
N GLN A 299 -15.21 27.68 -15.48
CA GLN A 299 -16.01 26.47 -15.36
C GLN A 299 -17.46 26.83 -15.07
N LEU A 300 -18.35 26.50 -16.00
CA LEU A 300 -19.78 26.83 -15.96
C LEU A 300 -20.63 25.70 -15.37
N ALA A 301 -20.20 24.46 -15.62
CA ALA A 301 -20.79 23.23 -15.10
C ALA A 301 -19.68 22.17 -14.90
N PRO A 302 -19.97 21.02 -14.27
CA PRO A 302 -18.97 19.96 -14.07
C PRO A 302 -18.30 19.47 -15.36
N SER A 303 -19.01 19.54 -16.50
CA SER A 303 -18.51 19.14 -17.82
C SER A 303 -18.49 20.26 -18.87
N HIS A 304 -18.50 21.53 -18.45
CA HIS A 304 -18.60 22.68 -19.36
C HIS A 304 -17.62 23.78 -18.96
N PHE A 305 -16.71 24.12 -19.89
CA PHE A 305 -15.68 25.15 -19.70
C PHE A 305 -15.71 26.16 -20.84
N ALA A 306 -15.47 27.42 -20.54
CA ALA A 306 -15.31 28.49 -21.52
C ALA A 306 -13.93 29.15 -21.37
N LEU A 307 -13.26 29.43 -22.50
CA LEU A 307 -12.02 30.20 -22.55
C LEU A 307 -12.35 31.67 -22.83
N LEU A 308 -12.07 32.52 -21.86
CA LEU A 308 -12.35 33.96 -21.89
C LEU A 308 -11.04 34.76 -21.96
N GLN A 309 -11.14 35.98 -22.45
CA GLN A 309 -10.05 36.95 -22.47
C GLN A 309 -10.52 38.29 -21.90
N TYR A 310 -9.68 38.90 -21.06
CA TYR A 310 -9.89 40.24 -20.54
C TYR A 310 -8.87 41.21 -21.13
N ARG A 311 -9.32 42.17 -21.95
CA ARG A 311 -8.47 43.24 -22.51
C ARG A 311 -9.19 44.58 -22.47
N ASN A 312 -8.49 45.63 -22.07
CA ASN A 312 -8.98 47.02 -22.07
C ASN A 312 -10.37 47.20 -21.39
N GLY A 313 -10.64 46.48 -20.30
CA GLY A 313 -11.91 46.58 -19.58
C GLY A 313 -13.07 45.79 -20.17
N MET A 314 -12.86 45.03 -21.25
CA MET A 314 -13.87 44.18 -21.88
C MET A 314 -13.52 42.69 -21.78
N LEU A 315 -14.54 41.87 -21.52
CA LEU A 315 -14.46 40.42 -21.57
C LEU A 315 -14.92 39.93 -22.94
N SER A 316 -14.14 39.04 -23.56
CA SER A 316 -14.49 38.39 -24.83
C SER A 316 -14.44 36.87 -24.69
N LEU A 317 -15.37 36.19 -25.36
CA LEU A 317 -15.39 34.74 -25.49
C LEU A 317 -14.49 34.31 -26.65
N LEU A 318 -13.42 33.56 -26.37
CA LEU A 318 -12.54 33.01 -27.40
C LEU A 318 -13.04 31.66 -27.90
N ARG A 319 -13.47 30.80 -26.97
CA ARG A 319 -13.95 29.45 -27.29
C ARG A 319 -14.85 28.94 -26.19
N ASP A 320 -15.96 28.33 -26.58
CA ASP A 320 -16.79 27.54 -25.69
C ASP A 320 -16.52 26.03 -25.87
N PHE A 321 -16.45 25.29 -24.76
CA PHE A 321 -16.18 23.86 -24.75
C PHE A 321 -17.26 23.08 -23.98
N PRO A 322 -18.34 22.67 -24.67
CA PRO A 322 -19.31 21.75 -24.10
C PRO A 322 -18.70 20.34 -23.95
N GLN A 323 -19.10 19.60 -22.91
CA GLN A 323 -18.75 18.19 -22.69
C GLN A 323 -17.24 17.91 -22.51
N VAL A 324 -16.57 18.79 -21.78
CA VAL A 324 -15.16 18.65 -21.40
C VAL A 324 -15.04 18.06 -20.01
N SER A 325 -14.10 17.13 -19.82
CA SER A 325 -13.80 16.58 -18.50
C SER A 325 -12.83 17.45 -17.72
N LEU A 326 -11.70 17.83 -18.33
CA LEU A 326 -10.62 18.55 -17.66
C LEU A 326 -9.95 19.53 -18.63
N VAL A 327 -9.44 20.64 -18.09
CA VAL A 327 -8.65 21.63 -18.82
C VAL A 327 -7.41 21.99 -18.02
N THR A 328 -6.34 22.38 -18.70
CA THR A 328 -5.14 22.92 -18.06
C THR A 328 -4.36 23.82 -19.00
N PHE A 329 -3.64 24.79 -18.45
CA PHE A 329 -2.72 25.64 -19.19
C PHE A 329 -1.30 25.09 -19.12
N ALA A 330 -0.55 25.28 -20.19
CA ALA A 330 0.88 25.07 -20.22
C ALA A 330 1.54 26.16 -21.06
N THR A 331 2.74 26.56 -20.66
CA THR A 331 3.46 27.66 -21.32
C THR A 331 4.85 27.19 -21.70
N THR A 332 5.21 27.33 -22.97
CA THR A 332 6.61 27.29 -23.39
C THR A 332 7.24 28.67 -23.18
N SER A 333 8.52 28.85 -23.49
CA SER A 333 9.22 30.15 -23.35
C SER A 333 8.43 31.33 -23.96
N GLU A 334 7.68 31.10 -25.04
CA GLU A 334 6.93 32.16 -25.74
C GLU A 334 5.44 31.86 -25.92
N LYS A 335 5.05 30.60 -26.14
CA LYS A 335 3.67 30.24 -26.51
C LYS A 335 2.91 29.68 -25.30
N THR A 336 1.75 30.27 -25.02
CA THR A 336 0.82 29.73 -24.01
C THR A 336 -0.25 28.90 -24.71
N VAL A 337 -0.42 27.66 -24.27
CA VAL A 337 -1.37 26.71 -24.83
C VAL A 337 -2.31 26.18 -23.75
N ALA A 338 -3.52 25.87 -24.17
CA ALA A 338 -4.58 25.28 -23.36
C ALA A 338 -4.81 23.84 -23.83
N ALA A 339 -4.70 22.87 -22.93
CA ALA A 339 -5.03 21.48 -23.21
C ALA A 339 -6.44 21.15 -22.68
N VAL A 340 -7.22 20.46 -23.51
CA VAL A 340 -8.62 20.13 -23.22
C VAL A 340 -8.83 18.63 -23.41
N LEU A 341 -9.38 17.98 -22.38
CA LEU A 341 -9.69 16.55 -22.35
C LEU A 341 -11.19 16.33 -22.59
N THR A 342 -11.53 15.63 -23.67
CA THR A 342 -12.91 15.29 -24.06
C THR A 342 -13.14 13.79 -24.13
N CYS A 343 -14.38 13.34 -23.95
CA CYS A 343 -14.77 11.94 -24.18
C CYS A 343 -15.01 11.70 -25.68
N LYS A 344 -14.44 10.62 -26.22
CA LYS A 344 -14.63 10.16 -27.59
C LYS A 344 -15.88 9.26 -27.63
N GLY A 345 -17.01 9.77 -28.10
CA GLY A 345 -18.26 8.99 -28.17
C GLY A 345 -19.56 9.79 -28.28
N GLU A 346 -19.56 11.09 -28.00
CA GLU A 346 -20.69 11.98 -28.31
C GLU A 346 -20.30 12.86 -29.50
N ALA A 347 -20.62 12.39 -30.70
CA ALA A 347 -20.61 13.25 -31.88
C ALA A 347 -21.77 14.25 -31.71
N VAL A 348 -21.44 15.53 -31.65
CA VAL A 348 -22.37 16.64 -31.84
C VAL A 348 -23.11 16.38 -33.15
N SER A 349 -24.41 16.07 -33.08
CA SER A 349 -25.30 16.28 -34.21
C SER A 349 -25.38 17.79 -34.44
N ALA A 350 -24.49 18.29 -35.29
CA ALA A 350 -24.53 19.67 -35.75
C ALA A 350 -25.92 19.90 -36.41
N GLY A 351 -26.74 20.74 -35.78
CA GLY A 351 -27.97 21.26 -36.38
C GLY A 351 -29.29 20.90 -35.70
N ARG A 352 -29.46 21.13 -34.39
CA ARG A 352 -30.78 21.49 -33.83
C ARG A 352 -30.64 22.58 -32.74
N PRO A 353 -31.46 23.64 -32.76
CA PRO A 353 -31.51 24.60 -31.66
C PRO A 353 -31.98 23.90 -30.39
N TRP A 354 -31.37 24.23 -29.26
CA TRP A 354 -31.71 23.71 -27.93
C TRP A 354 -33.18 24.03 -27.61
N GLN A 355 -34.04 23.01 -27.55
CA GLN A 355 -35.34 23.11 -26.89
C GLN A 355 -35.17 22.75 -25.41
N VAL A 356 -35.27 23.78 -24.58
CA VAL A 356 -35.38 23.70 -23.12
C VAL A 356 -36.74 23.08 -22.80
N ASN A 357 -36.77 21.79 -22.48
CA ASN A 357 -37.80 21.16 -21.62
C ASN A 357 -37.50 19.66 -21.46
N SER A 358 -36.49 19.32 -20.67
CA SER A 358 -36.53 18.09 -19.86
C SER A 358 -35.59 18.24 -18.66
N VAL A 359 -36.15 18.07 -17.47
CA VAL A 359 -35.45 18.05 -16.18
C VAL A 359 -34.72 16.70 -16.06
N ALA A 360 -33.73 16.48 -16.92
CA ALA A 360 -32.77 15.40 -16.73
C ALA A 360 -31.68 15.93 -15.80
N ARG A 361 -31.61 15.37 -14.57
CA ARG A 361 -30.49 15.60 -13.65
C ARG A 361 -29.18 15.50 -14.42
N CYS A 362 -28.38 16.56 -14.39
CA CYS A 362 -27.00 16.56 -14.90
C CYS A 362 -26.12 15.66 -14.02
N GLU A 363 -26.35 14.35 -14.05
CA GLU A 363 -25.35 13.38 -13.61
C GLU A 363 -24.25 13.38 -14.68
N ALA A 364 -23.04 13.75 -14.28
CA ALA A 364 -21.85 13.85 -15.13
C ALA A 364 -21.72 12.63 -16.06
N SER A 365 -22.01 12.87 -17.34
CA SER A 365 -22.05 11.91 -18.46
C SER A 365 -20.93 10.86 -18.34
N THR A 366 -21.31 9.61 -18.08
CA THR A 366 -20.38 8.47 -18.09
C THR A 366 -19.92 8.20 -19.52
N CYS A 367 -18.62 8.38 -19.78
CA CYS A 367 -18.02 8.11 -21.08
C CYS A 367 -18.18 6.61 -21.44
N ARG A 368 -19.05 6.31 -22.42
CA ARG A 368 -19.57 4.95 -22.71
C ARG A 368 -18.49 3.90 -23.00
N ASN A 369 -17.39 4.31 -23.64
CA ASN A 369 -16.23 3.47 -23.96
C ASN A 369 -14.94 3.89 -23.25
N GLN A 370 -15.00 4.89 -22.36
CA GLN A 370 -13.84 5.44 -21.65
C GLN A 370 -12.63 5.79 -22.52
N SER A 371 -12.90 6.08 -23.79
CA SER A 371 -11.94 6.65 -24.71
C SER A 371 -11.93 8.15 -24.53
N TYR A 372 -10.77 8.70 -24.23
CA TYR A 372 -10.59 10.14 -24.06
C TYR A 372 -9.63 10.68 -25.12
N THR A 373 -9.83 11.94 -25.49
CA THR A 373 -8.98 12.68 -26.42
C THR A 373 -8.49 13.97 -25.79
N ILE A 374 -7.19 14.22 -25.86
CA ILE A 374 -6.56 15.47 -25.46
C ILE A 374 -6.23 16.26 -26.72
N ASN A 375 -6.66 17.53 -26.76
CA ASN A 375 -6.39 18.48 -27.84
C ASN A 375 -5.72 19.74 -27.26
N LEU A 376 -4.82 20.37 -28.03
CA LEU A 376 -4.29 21.69 -27.67
C LEU A 376 -4.93 22.81 -28.48
N TYR A 377 -5.09 23.93 -27.80
CA TYR A 377 -5.57 25.20 -28.32
C TYR A 377 -4.56 26.28 -27.98
N LEU A 378 -4.37 27.24 -28.88
CA LEU A 378 -3.59 28.43 -28.58
C LEU A 378 -4.40 29.30 -27.63
N ALA A 379 -3.82 29.67 -26.48
CA ALA A 379 -4.55 30.43 -25.47
C ALA A 379 -4.98 31.82 -25.98
N GLU A 380 -4.18 32.42 -26.87
CA GLU A 380 -4.42 33.78 -27.36
C GLU A 380 -5.60 33.90 -28.33
N THR A 381 -5.81 32.90 -29.18
CA THR A 381 -6.82 32.93 -30.25
C THR A 381 -7.95 31.93 -30.07
N GLY A 382 -7.80 30.94 -29.18
CA GLY A 382 -8.73 29.82 -29.05
C GLY A 382 -8.72 28.86 -30.24
N GLN A 383 -7.76 28.98 -31.17
CA GLN A 383 -7.63 28.08 -32.31
C GLN A 383 -7.01 26.74 -31.91
N ARG A 384 -7.54 25.64 -32.45
CA ARG A 384 -7.03 24.29 -32.21
C ARG A 384 -5.75 24.06 -33.02
N LEU A 385 -4.71 23.54 -32.36
CA LEU A 385 -3.47 23.14 -33.04
C LEU A 385 -3.67 21.79 -33.74
N LEU A 386 -3.36 21.73 -35.04
CA LEU A 386 -3.41 20.50 -35.83
C LEU A 386 -2.31 19.52 -35.39
N ASP A 387 -2.52 18.23 -35.61
CA ASP A 387 -1.57 17.14 -35.27
C ASP A 387 -1.14 17.06 -33.79
N THR A 388 -1.96 17.60 -32.89
CA THR A 388 -1.74 17.54 -31.43
C THR A 388 -2.72 16.62 -30.69
N VAL A 389 -3.44 15.75 -31.40
CA VAL A 389 -4.43 14.87 -30.77
C VAL A 389 -3.77 13.67 -30.11
N ILE A 390 -4.01 13.44 -28.82
CA ILE A 390 -3.68 12.20 -28.13
C ILE A 390 -4.99 11.50 -27.77
N SER A 391 -5.17 10.25 -28.23
CA SER A 391 -6.28 9.41 -27.83
C SER A 391 -5.80 8.25 -26.98
N PHE A 392 -6.46 7.99 -25.85
CA PHE A 392 -6.18 6.84 -24.99
C PHE A 392 -7.47 6.24 -24.42
N THR A 393 -7.39 4.98 -24.02
CA THR A 393 -8.51 4.22 -23.44
C THR A 393 -8.12 3.72 -22.07
N LEU A 394 -9.02 3.85 -21.10
CA LEU A 394 -8.85 3.24 -19.78
C LEU A 394 -9.40 1.80 -19.83
N GLU A 395 -8.65 0.83 -19.32
CA GLU A 395 -9.01 -0.59 -19.36
C GLU A 395 -10.21 -0.96 -18.46
N LYS A 396 -10.57 -0.09 -17.50
CA LYS A 396 -11.51 -0.40 -16.42
C LYS A 396 -12.81 0.38 -16.53
N SER A 397 -13.92 -0.32 -16.77
CA SER A 397 -15.28 0.20 -17.05
C SER A 397 -15.87 1.30 -16.13
N SER A 398 -15.19 1.74 -15.06
CA SER A 398 -15.65 2.84 -14.20
C SER A 398 -14.61 3.86 -13.70
N THR A 399 -13.38 3.87 -14.20
CA THR A 399 -12.39 4.89 -13.80
C THR A 399 -12.56 6.20 -14.59
N LYS A 400 -12.58 7.34 -13.90
CA LYS A 400 -12.61 8.69 -14.50
C LYS A 400 -11.27 9.40 -14.28
N PRO A 401 -10.79 10.24 -15.21
CA PRO A 401 -9.66 11.12 -14.99
C PRO A 401 -10.05 12.24 -14.00
N GLU A 402 -9.19 12.51 -13.01
CA GLU A 402 -9.41 13.52 -11.97
C GLU A 402 -8.50 14.74 -12.17
N GLN A 403 -7.25 14.52 -12.58
CA GLN A 403 -6.28 15.60 -12.81
C GLN A 403 -5.52 15.40 -14.12
N LEU A 404 -5.17 16.53 -14.75
CA LEU A 404 -4.43 16.60 -16.01
C LEU A 404 -3.30 17.63 -15.89
N TYR A 405 -2.08 17.20 -16.14
CA TYR A 405 -0.90 18.07 -16.21
C TYR A 405 -0.20 17.91 -17.56
N ILE A 406 0.31 19.00 -18.12
CA ILE A 406 0.88 19.03 -19.46
C ILE A 406 2.31 19.55 -19.43
N GLN A 407 3.22 18.77 -20.02
CA GLN A 407 4.60 19.18 -20.28
C GLN A 407 4.69 19.55 -21.75
N VAL A 408 4.94 20.83 -22.05
CA VAL A 408 5.11 21.34 -23.41
C VAL A 408 6.58 21.51 -23.75
N PHE A 409 6.94 21.29 -25.02
CA PHE A 409 8.27 21.51 -25.56
C PHE A 409 8.19 21.93 -27.02
N LEU A 410 9.18 22.69 -27.50
CA LEU A 410 9.28 23.03 -28.92
C LEU A 410 9.94 21.87 -29.67
N LYS A 411 9.33 21.46 -30.79
CA LYS A 411 9.92 20.50 -31.71
C LYS A 411 10.96 21.21 -32.60
N LYS A 412 11.74 20.44 -33.34
CA LYS A 412 12.71 20.95 -34.32
C LYS A 412 12.07 21.79 -35.42
N ASP A 413 10.80 21.54 -35.72
CA ASP A 413 10.03 22.22 -36.77
C ASP A 413 9.24 23.43 -36.22
N ASP A 414 9.64 23.99 -35.07
CA ASP A 414 8.98 25.09 -34.33
C ASP A 414 7.52 24.84 -33.89
N SER A 415 7.00 23.64 -34.17
CA SER A 415 5.71 23.17 -33.69
C SER A 415 5.77 22.78 -32.21
N VAL A 416 4.64 22.91 -31.52
CA VAL A 416 4.55 22.59 -30.09
C VAL A 416 4.28 21.09 -29.92
N GLY A 417 5.21 20.39 -29.28
CA GLY A 417 5.01 19.03 -28.77
C GLY A 417 4.55 19.07 -27.32
N TYR A 418 3.85 18.02 -26.89
CA TYR A 418 3.49 17.87 -25.49
C TYR A 418 3.46 16.42 -25.03
N ARG A 419 3.56 16.25 -23.72
CA ARG A 419 3.26 15.03 -22.98
C ARG A 419 2.21 15.34 -21.92
N ALA A 420 1.36 14.37 -21.64
CA ALA A 420 0.28 14.53 -20.66
C ALA A 420 0.46 13.53 -19.52
N LEU A 421 0.47 14.04 -18.28
CA LEU A 421 0.33 13.23 -17.09
C LEU A 421 -1.14 13.26 -16.67
N VAL A 422 -1.78 12.10 -16.68
CA VAL A 422 -3.19 11.93 -16.29
C VAL A 422 -3.22 11.12 -15.00
N GLN A 423 -3.93 11.64 -14.01
CA GLN A 423 -4.24 10.95 -12.77
C GLN A 423 -5.71 10.55 -12.76
N THR A 424 -5.98 9.27 -12.54
CA THR A 424 -7.34 8.73 -12.46
C THR A 424 -7.84 8.66 -11.03
N ALA A 425 -9.17 8.53 -10.87
CA ALA A 425 -9.84 8.39 -9.58
C ALA A 425 -9.36 7.18 -8.75
N ASP A 426 -8.88 6.11 -9.40
CA ASP A 426 -8.32 4.93 -8.73
C ASP A 426 -6.80 5.03 -8.47
N HIS A 427 -6.27 6.25 -8.48
CA HIS A 427 -4.87 6.60 -8.23
C HIS A 427 -3.89 5.95 -9.23
N MET A 428 -4.31 5.72 -10.47
CA MET A 428 -3.42 5.35 -11.56
C MET A 428 -2.82 6.62 -12.17
N LEU A 429 -1.53 6.56 -12.51
CA LEU A 429 -0.83 7.58 -13.26
C LEU A 429 -0.51 7.06 -14.66
N LEU A 430 -0.83 7.87 -15.66
CA LEU A 430 -0.54 7.60 -17.06
C LEU A 430 0.27 8.76 -17.62
N PHE A 431 1.41 8.44 -18.23
CA PHE A 431 2.20 9.44 -18.93
C PHE A 431 2.15 9.16 -20.43
N LEU A 432 1.53 10.10 -21.16
CA LEU A 432 1.18 9.96 -22.57
C LEU A 432 2.11 10.80 -23.43
N GLN A 433 2.51 10.25 -24.58
CA GLN A 433 3.31 10.94 -25.58
C GLN A 433 2.61 10.93 -26.94
N GLN A 434 2.73 12.00 -27.71
CA GLN A 434 2.29 12.05 -29.11
C GLN A 434 2.97 10.93 -29.95
N PRO A 435 2.24 10.19 -30.81
CA PRO A 435 0.85 10.41 -31.26
C PRO A 435 -0.21 9.55 -30.52
N GLY A 436 -0.03 9.26 -29.22
CA GLY A 436 -1.01 8.51 -28.42
C GLY A 436 -0.46 7.28 -27.70
N LYS A 437 0.87 7.13 -27.61
CA LYS A 437 1.50 6.01 -26.91
C LYS A 437 1.52 6.29 -25.39
N VAL A 438 1.05 5.32 -24.61
CA VAL A 438 1.30 5.29 -23.16
C VAL A 438 2.80 4.99 -22.98
N LEU A 439 3.56 5.95 -22.46
CA LEU A 439 5.00 5.80 -22.27
C LEU A 439 5.28 4.89 -21.07
N TRP A 440 4.58 5.15 -19.97
CA TRP A 440 4.57 4.31 -18.78
C TRP A 440 3.25 4.51 -18.02
N SER A 441 2.91 3.50 -17.22
CA SER A 441 1.77 3.50 -16.30
C SER A 441 2.26 3.13 -14.92
N ARG A 442 1.72 3.79 -13.90
CA ARG A 442 2.16 3.61 -12.52
C ARG A 442 0.95 3.54 -11.58
N GLU A 443 0.93 2.51 -10.73
CA GLU A 443 -0.22 2.16 -9.90
C GLU A 443 -0.04 2.61 -8.46
N GLU A 444 -0.35 3.87 -8.16
CA GLU A 444 -0.11 4.48 -6.84
C GLU A 444 -1.14 4.10 -5.76
N SER A 445 -2.20 3.37 -6.12
CA SER A 445 -3.14 2.84 -5.11
C SER A 445 -2.48 1.81 -4.17
N LEU A 446 -1.41 1.13 -4.64
CA LEU A 446 -0.65 0.14 -3.86
C LEU A 446 0.18 0.77 -2.74
N ALA A 447 0.30 2.10 -2.69
CA ALA A 447 0.88 2.83 -1.56
C ALA A 447 0.06 2.69 -0.26
N GLU A 448 -1.16 2.17 -0.34
CA GLU A 448 -2.07 1.98 0.78
C GLU A 448 -2.80 0.63 0.71
N VAL A 449 -2.05 -0.43 1.03
CA VAL A 449 -2.60 -1.78 1.23
C VAL A 449 -3.25 -1.88 2.61
N VAL A 450 -4.48 -2.40 2.65
CA VAL A 450 -5.27 -2.59 3.89
C VAL A 450 -5.46 -4.06 4.24
N ALA A 451 -5.55 -4.94 3.24
CA ALA A 451 -5.67 -6.37 3.45
C ALA A 451 -4.87 -7.12 2.38
N LEU A 452 -4.30 -8.26 2.78
CA LEU A 452 -3.48 -9.10 1.93
C LEU A 452 -3.74 -10.58 2.25
N GLN A 453 -3.81 -11.40 1.21
CA GLN A 453 -3.81 -12.86 1.31
C GLN A 453 -2.89 -13.48 0.26
N MET A 454 -2.34 -14.64 0.55
CA MET A 454 -1.58 -15.44 -0.41
C MET A 454 -2.37 -16.71 -0.72
N VAL A 455 -2.71 -16.89 -1.99
CA VAL A 455 -3.46 -18.03 -2.49
C VAL A 455 -2.54 -18.88 -3.34
N ASP A 456 -2.60 -20.20 -3.17
CA ASP A 456 -1.84 -21.12 -4.01
C ASP A 456 -2.28 -21.01 -5.48
N LEU A 457 -1.34 -21.25 -6.39
CA LEU A 457 -1.62 -21.31 -7.82
C LEU A 457 -2.45 -22.55 -8.19
N PRO A 458 -3.09 -22.56 -9.38
CA PRO A 458 -3.82 -23.74 -9.84
C PRO A 458 -2.90 -24.94 -10.05
N LEU A 459 -3.48 -26.13 -9.96
CA LEU A 459 -2.76 -27.39 -10.18
C LEU A 459 -2.23 -27.49 -11.61
N THR A 460 -1.10 -28.18 -11.77
CA THR A 460 -0.59 -28.56 -13.10
C THR A 460 -1.51 -29.60 -13.74
N GLY A 461 -1.48 -29.71 -15.08
CA GLY A 461 -2.29 -30.71 -15.80
C GLY A 461 -2.08 -32.14 -15.28
N ALA A 462 -0.83 -32.52 -14.97
CA ALA A 462 -0.52 -33.83 -14.41
C ALA A 462 -1.12 -34.04 -13.00
N GLN A 463 -1.11 -33.02 -12.15
CA GLN A 463 -1.73 -33.08 -10.82
C GLN A 463 -3.26 -33.15 -10.91
N ALA A 464 -3.86 -32.44 -11.87
CA ALA A 464 -5.31 -32.52 -12.10
C ALA A 464 -5.74 -33.92 -12.57
N GLU A 465 -4.94 -34.59 -13.40
CA GLU A 465 -5.17 -35.99 -13.80
C GLU A 465 -5.08 -36.94 -12.60
N LEU A 466 -4.11 -36.73 -11.69
CA LEU A 466 -4.01 -37.50 -10.45
C LEU A 466 -5.24 -37.34 -9.56
N GLU A 467 -5.75 -36.11 -9.38
CA GLU A 467 -7.00 -35.89 -8.64
C GLU A 467 -8.19 -36.57 -9.35
N GLY A 468 -8.20 -36.52 -10.68
CA GLY A 468 -9.17 -37.24 -11.52
C GLY A 468 -9.13 -38.76 -11.32
N GLU A 469 -7.96 -39.36 -11.16
CA GLU A 469 -7.74 -40.80 -10.91
C GLU A 469 -8.40 -41.23 -9.60
N PHE A 470 -8.14 -40.52 -8.50
CA PHE A 470 -8.55 -40.92 -7.14
C PHE A 470 -9.88 -40.30 -6.66
N GLY A 471 -10.35 -39.20 -7.24
CA GLY A 471 -11.48 -38.41 -6.71
C GLY A 471 -12.87 -38.94 -7.05
N LYS A 472 -13.04 -39.69 -8.15
CA LYS A 472 -14.35 -40.27 -8.52
C LYS A 472 -14.46 -41.70 -8.01
N LYS A 473 -15.38 -41.95 -7.08
CA LYS A 473 -15.81 -43.31 -6.67
C LYS A 473 -16.30 -44.04 -7.92
N ALA A 474 -15.49 -44.95 -8.45
CA ALA A 474 -15.91 -45.82 -9.55
C ALA A 474 -16.71 -47.00 -8.99
N ASP A 475 -17.68 -47.49 -9.76
CA ASP A 475 -18.50 -48.64 -9.40
C ASP A 475 -17.66 -49.92 -9.51
N GLY A 476 -17.04 -50.31 -8.38
CA GLY A 476 -16.29 -51.56 -8.23
C GLY A 476 -14.77 -51.46 -8.42
N LEU A 477 -14.06 -52.43 -7.86
CA LEU A 477 -12.58 -52.49 -7.84
C LEU A 477 -11.95 -52.58 -9.24
N LEU A 478 -12.57 -53.33 -10.16
CA LEU A 478 -12.08 -53.47 -11.54
C LEU A 478 -12.13 -52.15 -12.32
N ALA A 479 -13.19 -51.36 -12.13
CA ALA A 479 -13.31 -50.04 -12.75
C ALA A 479 -12.23 -49.08 -12.22
N MET A 480 -11.91 -49.14 -10.92
CA MET A 480 -10.80 -48.38 -10.34
C MET A 480 -9.44 -48.80 -10.93
N LEU A 481 -9.19 -50.10 -11.08
CA LEU A 481 -7.95 -50.61 -11.68
C LEU A 481 -7.79 -50.19 -13.15
N LEU A 482 -8.84 -50.36 -13.96
CA LEU A 482 -8.82 -49.96 -15.37
C LEU A 482 -8.60 -48.45 -15.54
N LYS A 483 -9.21 -47.64 -14.67
CA LYS A 483 -9.02 -46.19 -14.65
C LYS A 483 -7.60 -45.79 -14.25
N ARG A 484 -7.00 -46.49 -13.29
CA ARG A 484 -5.59 -46.29 -12.93
C ARG A 484 -4.66 -46.66 -14.08
N LEU A 485 -4.89 -47.80 -14.73
CA LEU A 485 -4.09 -48.22 -15.89
C LEU A 485 -4.22 -47.24 -17.06
N SER A 486 -5.43 -46.72 -17.34
CA SER A 486 -5.62 -45.73 -18.39
C SER A 486 -4.92 -44.39 -18.07
N SER A 487 -5.03 -43.90 -16.83
CA SER A 487 -4.30 -42.71 -16.34
C SER A 487 -2.78 -42.87 -16.52
N GLN A 488 -2.22 -43.99 -16.07
CA GLN A 488 -0.79 -44.28 -16.21
C GLN A 488 -0.35 -44.40 -17.67
N LEU A 489 -1.19 -44.95 -18.56
CA LEU A 489 -0.91 -45.03 -19.98
C LEU A 489 -0.90 -43.63 -20.63
N ILE A 490 -1.82 -42.73 -20.24
CA ILE A 490 -1.84 -41.34 -20.70
C ILE A 490 -0.57 -40.61 -20.27
N LEU A 491 -0.17 -40.74 -19.01
CA LEU A 491 1.08 -40.16 -18.49
C LEU A 491 2.31 -40.72 -19.22
N LEU A 492 2.35 -42.02 -19.53
CA LEU A 492 3.43 -42.64 -20.30
C LEU A 492 3.48 -42.11 -21.75
N GLN A 493 2.33 -41.94 -22.40
CA GLN A 493 2.24 -41.32 -23.73
C GLN A 493 2.74 -39.87 -23.71
N ALA A 494 2.34 -39.09 -22.71
CA ALA A 494 2.84 -37.73 -22.53
C ALA A 494 4.36 -37.69 -22.31
N TRP A 495 4.89 -38.59 -21.48
CA TRP A 495 6.33 -38.69 -21.21
C TRP A 495 7.14 -39.08 -22.44
N THR A 496 6.68 -40.07 -23.20
CA THR A 496 7.33 -40.49 -24.46
C THR A 496 7.30 -39.37 -25.51
N ALA A 497 6.18 -38.65 -25.64
CA ALA A 497 6.08 -37.47 -26.50
C ALA A 497 7.05 -36.35 -26.06
N HIS A 498 7.17 -36.11 -24.75
CA HIS A 498 8.10 -35.12 -24.20
C HIS A 498 9.57 -35.47 -24.45
N LEU A 499 9.95 -36.74 -24.27
CA LEU A 499 11.28 -37.24 -24.62
C LEU A 499 11.56 -37.07 -26.11
N TRP A 500 10.61 -37.41 -26.97
CA TRP A 500 10.79 -37.27 -28.41
C TRP A 500 10.96 -35.79 -28.79
N LYS A 501 10.20 -34.89 -28.16
CA LYS A 501 10.35 -33.43 -28.31
C LYS A 501 11.72 -32.94 -27.82
N MET A 502 12.21 -33.38 -26.65
CA MET A 502 13.54 -33.04 -26.16
C MET A 502 14.65 -33.49 -27.11
N PHE A 503 14.57 -34.72 -27.64
CA PHE A 503 15.52 -35.21 -28.65
C PHE A 503 15.47 -34.40 -29.95
N TYR A 504 14.29 -33.90 -30.33
CA TYR A 504 14.12 -33.07 -31.53
C TYR A 504 14.62 -31.63 -31.32
N ASP A 505 14.35 -31.04 -30.16
CA ASP A 505 14.78 -29.68 -29.79
C ASP A 505 16.29 -29.62 -29.49
N ALA A 506 16.89 -30.69 -28.97
CA ALA A 506 18.35 -30.82 -28.83
C ALA A 506 19.10 -30.79 -30.17
N ARG A 507 18.41 -31.02 -31.30
CA ARG A 507 18.96 -30.89 -32.66
C ARG A 507 18.82 -29.49 -33.25
N LYS A 508 18.06 -28.58 -32.62
CA LYS A 508 17.96 -27.17 -33.06
C LYS A 508 19.02 -26.32 -32.36
N PRO A 509 19.67 -25.36 -33.05
CA PRO A 509 20.54 -24.39 -32.39
C PRO A 509 19.73 -23.56 -31.39
N ARG A 510 20.27 -23.40 -30.17
CA ARG A 510 19.67 -22.66 -29.05
C ARG A 510 19.33 -21.23 -29.47
N SER A 511 18.07 -20.99 -29.86
CA SER A 511 17.50 -19.64 -29.86
C SER A 511 16.84 -19.40 -28.51
N GLN A 512 17.06 -18.19 -27.96
CA GLN A 512 16.55 -17.76 -26.67
C GLN A 512 15.01 -17.70 -26.71
N ILE A 513 14.35 -18.78 -26.29
CA ILE A 513 12.91 -18.75 -26.02
C ILE A 513 12.73 -18.02 -24.68
N ARG A 514 12.42 -16.73 -24.74
CA ARG A 514 11.79 -16.02 -23.62
C ARG A 514 10.35 -16.54 -23.54
N ASN A 515 10.06 -17.41 -22.57
CA ASN A 515 8.69 -17.75 -22.24
C ASN A 515 8.03 -16.50 -21.64
N GLU A 516 7.14 -15.86 -22.40
CA GLU A 516 6.25 -14.84 -21.84
C GLU A 516 5.30 -15.52 -20.84
N VAL A 517 5.34 -15.07 -19.58
CA VAL A 517 4.48 -15.58 -18.51
C VAL A 517 3.07 -15.07 -18.77
N SER A 518 2.16 -15.96 -19.18
CA SER A 518 0.74 -15.65 -19.36
C SER A 518 -0.07 -16.18 -18.18
N VAL A 519 -1.15 -15.45 -17.82
CA VAL A 519 -2.03 -15.81 -16.69
C VAL A 519 -2.60 -17.23 -16.84
N ASP A 520 -2.81 -17.68 -18.09
CA ASP A 520 -3.42 -18.98 -18.39
C ASP A 520 -2.42 -20.16 -18.30
N THR A 521 -1.12 -19.88 -18.29
CA THR A 521 -0.07 -20.93 -18.17
C THR A 521 0.51 -21.04 -16.77
N LEU A 522 0.09 -20.17 -15.85
CA LEU A 522 0.60 -20.12 -14.49
C LEU A 522 0.05 -21.28 -13.66
N ALA A 523 0.93 -22.18 -13.23
CA ALA A 523 0.59 -23.32 -12.39
C ALA A 523 1.52 -23.39 -11.17
N ARG A 524 1.06 -24.10 -10.14
CA ARG A 524 1.79 -24.32 -8.89
C ARG A 524 3.11 -25.07 -9.14
N ASP A 525 4.16 -24.61 -8.48
CA ASP A 525 5.45 -25.31 -8.40
C ASP A 525 5.42 -26.43 -7.35
N GLU A 526 6.32 -27.40 -7.45
CA GLU A 526 6.37 -28.56 -6.56
C GLU A 526 6.39 -28.18 -5.07
N PHE A 527 7.15 -27.14 -4.72
CA PHE A 527 7.30 -26.65 -3.35
C PHE A 527 6.31 -25.55 -2.95
N SER A 528 5.37 -25.17 -3.84
CA SER A 528 4.41 -24.09 -3.62
C SER A 528 5.05 -22.78 -3.13
N LEU A 529 6.25 -22.46 -3.61
CA LEU A 529 6.96 -21.22 -3.29
C LEU A 529 6.37 -20.06 -4.10
N GLN A 530 5.72 -20.37 -5.22
CA GLN A 530 5.03 -19.40 -6.05
C GLN A 530 3.53 -19.37 -5.73
N LYS A 531 3.11 -18.26 -5.14
CA LYS A 531 1.71 -17.97 -4.79
C LYS A 531 1.19 -16.72 -5.49
N MET A 532 -0.13 -16.61 -5.60
CA MET A 532 -0.82 -15.39 -6.00
C MET A 532 -1.05 -14.52 -4.77
N ILE A 533 -0.50 -13.30 -4.77
CA ILE A 533 -0.75 -12.32 -3.72
C ILE A 533 -1.98 -11.51 -4.11
N VAL A 534 -3.05 -11.64 -3.32
CA VAL A 534 -4.27 -10.85 -3.48
C VAL A 534 -4.21 -9.68 -2.51
N MET A 535 -4.05 -8.47 -3.05
CA MET A 535 -4.00 -7.23 -2.27
C MET A 535 -5.26 -6.40 -2.46
N VAL A 536 -5.75 -5.82 -1.37
CA VAL A 536 -6.86 -4.87 -1.36
C VAL A 536 -6.34 -3.53 -0.85
N THR A 537 -6.67 -2.46 -1.57
CA THR A 537 -6.24 -1.09 -1.27
C THR A 537 -7.39 -0.26 -0.69
N ALA A 538 -7.08 0.78 0.09
CA ALA A 538 -8.12 1.64 0.68
C ALA A 538 -8.94 2.40 -0.37
N ALA A 539 -8.41 2.57 -1.60
CA ALA A 539 -9.14 3.16 -2.73
C ALA A 539 -10.19 2.21 -3.34
N GLY A 540 -10.34 0.98 -2.83
CA GLY A 540 -11.29 0.00 -3.37
C GLY A 540 -10.77 -0.75 -4.61
N LYS A 541 -9.45 -0.75 -4.85
CA LYS A 541 -8.82 -1.49 -5.95
C LYS A 541 -8.20 -2.79 -5.43
N LEU A 542 -8.47 -3.89 -6.14
CA LEU A 542 -7.90 -5.21 -5.88
C LEU A 542 -6.86 -5.54 -6.95
N PHE A 543 -5.82 -6.24 -6.53
CA PHE A 543 -4.72 -6.69 -7.39
C PHE A 543 -4.42 -8.16 -7.15
N GLY A 544 -4.16 -8.89 -8.23
CA GLY A 544 -3.47 -10.17 -8.19
C GLY A 544 -2.03 -9.99 -8.65
N ILE A 545 -1.09 -10.21 -7.74
CA ILE A 545 0.34 -10.03 -7.98
C ILE A 545 1.03 -11.39 -7.88
N GLU A 546 1.86 -11.73 -8.86
CA GLU A 546 2.70 -12.91 -8.79
C GLU A 546 3.78 -12.71 -7.71
N SER A 547 3.86 -13.62 -6.74
CA SER A 547 4.84 -13.51 -5.65
C SER A 547 6.30 -13.58 -6.08
N ARG A 548 6.63 -14.19 -7.22
CA ARG A 548 8.02 -14.35 -7.67
C ARG A 548 8.60 -13.09 -8.32
N SER A 549 7.86 -12.47 -9.22
CA SER A 549 8.32 -11.31 -10.00
C SER A 549 7.75 -9.97 -9.51
N GLY A 550 6.65 -10.00 -8.75
CA GLY A 550 5.89 -8.81 -8.39
C GLY A 550 5.05 -8.26 -9.55
N THR A 551 4.90 -8.96 -10.67
CA THR A 551 4.07 -8.50 -11.78
C THR A 551 2.59 -8.53 -11.43
N VAL A 552 1.86 -7.50 -11.85
CA VAL A 552 0.41 -7.41 -11.65
C VAL A 552 -0.29 -8.15 -12.79
N LEU A 553 -0.91 -9.28 -12.48
CA LEU A 553 -1.57 -10.16 -13.46
C LEU A 553 -3.02 -9.75 -13.74
N TRP A 554 -3.73 -9.26 -12.73
CA TRP A 554 -5.09 -8.76 -12.90
C TRP A 554 -5.39 -7.63 -11.90
N LYS A 555 -6.37 -6.80 -12.26
CA LYS A 555 -6.80 -5.64 -11.46
C LYS A 555 -8.31 -5.55 -11.48
N GLN A 556 -8.94 -5.32 -10.33
CA GLN A 556 -10.38 -5.08 -10.23
C GLN A 556 -10.63 -3.79 -9.43
N TYR A 557 -11.68 -3.03 -9.77
CA TYR A 557 -12.06 -1.81 -9.04
C TYR A 557 -13.49 -1.92 -8.52
N LEU A 558 -13.69 -1.56 -7.25
CA LEU A 558 -14.99 -1.51 -6.59
C LEU A 558 -15.45 -0.06 -6.49
N GLN A 559 -16.65 0.22 -6.99
CA GLN A 559 -17.26 1.55 -6.93
C GLN A 559 -17.90 1.80 -5.56
N GLY A 560 -17.99 3.07 -5.15
CA GLY A 560 -18.72 3.47 -3.93
C GLY A 560 -17.96 3.23 -2.63
N VAL A 561 -16.69 2.82 -2.68
CA VAL A 561 -15.83 2.65 -1.51
C VAL A 561 -15.36 4.01 -1.01
N ARG A 562 -15.53 4.28 0.29
CA ARG A 562 -15.14 5.57 0.90
C ARG A 562 -13.80 5.45 1.63
N PRO A 563 -13.04 6.55 1.75
CA PRO A 563 -11.81 6.56 2.56
C PRO A 563 -12.07 6.21 4.04
N GLY A 564 -11.39 5.17 4.51
CA GLY A 564 -11.49 4.67 5.88
C GLY A 564 -12.61 3.64 6.11
N SER A 565 -13.16 3.03 5.05
CA SER A 565 -13.88 1.77 5.17
C SER A 565 -12.99 0.66 5.74
N SER A 566 -13.56 -0.30 6.45
CA SER A 566 -12.84 -1.47 6.96
C SER A 566 -13.02 -2.66 6.02
N PHE A 567 -11.93 -3.36 5.73
CA PHE A 567 -11.89 -4.49 4.80
C PHE A 567 -11.49 -5.77 5.53
N LYS A 568 -12.16 -6.88 5.21
CA LYS A 568 -11.74 -8.21 5.66
C LYS A 568 -11.77 -9.18 4.48
N LEU A 569 -10.59 -9.69 4.13
CA LEU A 569 -10.41 -10.63 3.04
C LEU A 569 -10.35 -12.05 3.60
N LEU A 570 -11.23 -12.93 3.12
CA LEU A 570 -11.34 -14.31 3.57
C LEU A 570 -11.21 -15.27 2.38
N VAL A 571 -10.40 -16.32 2.54
CA VAL A 571 -10.25 -17.38 1.55
C VAL A 571 -11.23 -18.50 1.88
N GLN A 572 -12.28 -18.65 1.08
CA GLN A 572 -13.31 -19.69 1.30
C GLN A 572 -12.93 -21.03 0.67
N ARG A 573 -12.39 -21.00 -0.54
CA ARG A 573 -11.96 -22.19 -1.27
C ARG A 573 -10.63 -21.94 -1.99
N THR A 574 -9.69 -22.86 -1.80
CA THR A 574 -8.36 -22.84 -2.45
C THR A 574 -8.41 -23.52 -3.82
N THR A 575 -7.27 -23.63 -4.49
CA THR A 575 -7.11 -24.29 -5.80
C THR A 575 -6.95 -25.81 -5.72
N ALA A 576 -7.00 -26.40 -4.51
CA ALA A 576 -6.69 -27.80 -4.28
C ALA A 576 -7.78 -28.79 -4.74
N HIS A 577 -8.98 -28.31 -5.06
CA HIS A 577 -10.13 -29.15 -5.39
C HIS A 577 -10.54 -28.98 -6.86
N PHE A 578 -9.94 -29.74 -7.77
CA PHE A 578 -10.36 -29.79 -9.17
C PHE A 578 -11.63 -30.65 -9.29
N PRO A 579 -12.73 -30.18 -9.92
CA PRO A 579 -12.81 -29.10 -10.93
C PRO A 579 -13.33 -27.75 -10.41
N HIS A 580 -13.48 -27.55 -9.09
CA HIS A 580 -14.11 -26.36 -8.55
C HIS A 580 -13.17 -25.14 -8.57
N PRO A 581 -13.62 -23.96 -9.03
CA PRO A 581 -12.76 -22.78 -9.09
C PRO A 581 -12.49 -22.20 -7.68
N PRO A 582 -11.30 -21.64 -7.43
CA PRO A 582 -11.00 -20.99 -6.14
C PRO A 582 -11.90 -19.77 -5.92
N GLN A 583 -12.21 -19.49 -4.65
CA GLN A 583 -13.14 -18.43 -4.26
C GLN A 583 -12.64 -17.67 -3.02
N CYS A 584 -12.57 -16.36 -3.16
CA CYS A 584 -12.31 -15.42 -2.09
C CYS A 584 -13.51 -14.48 -1.88
N THR A 585 -13.70 -14.08 -0.64
CA THR A 585 -14.78 -13.18 -0.23
C THR A 585 -14.19 -11.98 0.48
N LEU A 586 -14.53 -10.80 0.00
CA LEU A 586 -14.16 -9.52 0.58
C LEU A 586 -15.40 -8.90 1.25
N LEU A 587 -15.32 -8.71 2.56
CA LEU A 587 -16.29 -7.92 3.32
C LEU A 587 -15.80 -6.48 3.40
N VAL A 588 -16.60 -5.55 2.88
CA VAL A 588 -16.35 -4.11 2.93
C VAL A 588 -17.41 -3.47 3.80
N LYS A 589 -17.00 -2.83 4.89
CA LYS A 589 -17.89 -2.07 5.77
C LYS A 589 -17.56 -0.59 5.64
N ASP A 590 -18.56 0.18 5.20
CA ASP A 590 -18.46 1.63 5.11
C ASP A 590 -18.58 2.28 6.50
N LYS A 591 -18.08 3.51 6.64
CA LYS A 591 -18.24 4.32 7.86
C LYS A 591 -19.71 4.62 8.18
N SER A 592 -20.57 4.64 7.17
CA SER A 592 -22.02 4.76 7.34
C SER A 592 -22.66 3.54 8.03
N GLY A 593 -21.92 2.44 8.20
CA GLY A 593 -22.40 1.18 8.75
C GLY A 593 -22.79 0.16 7.68
N ALA A 594 -23.10 0.59 6.46
CA ALA A 594 -23.47 -0.31 5.37
C ALA A 594 -22.34 -1.29 5.05
N SER A 595 -22.67 -2.59 5.02
CA SER A 595 -21.74 -3.68 4.72
C SER A 595 -22.06 -4.29 3.37
N SER A 596 -21.04 -4.65 2.61
CA SER A 596 -21.18 -5.30 1.31
C SER A 596 -20.22 -6.48 1.18
N LEU A 597 -20.70 -7.55 0.57
CA LEU A 597 -19.91 -8.74 0.25
C LEU A 597 -19.56 -8.76 -1.24
N TYR A 598 -18.29 -8.98 -1.54
CA TYR A 598 -17.80 -9.19 -2.89
C TYR A 598 -17.11 -10.54 -2.99
N VAL A 599 -17.65 -11.40 -3.85
CA VAL A 599 -17.15 -12.76 -4.07
C VAL A 599 -16.49 -12.83 -5.44
N PHE A 600 -15.24 -13.30 -5.49
CA PHE A 600 -14.45 -13.32 -6.72
C PHE A 600 -13.47 -14.48 -6.75
N ASN A 601 -13.01 -14.81 -7.96
CA ASN A 601 -11.93 -15.76 -8.17
C ASN A 601 -10.57 -15.04 -7.99
N PRO A 602 -9.73 -15.45 -7.03
CA PRO A 602 -8.46 -14.78 -6.73
C PRO A 602 -7.37 -14.94 -7.82
N ILE A 603 -7.51 -15.91 -8.74
CA ILE A 603 -6.52 -16.16 -9.79
C ILE A 603 -6.74 -15.24 -10.99
N PHE A 604 -8.00 -15.00 -11.37
CA PHE A 604 -8.35 -14.21 -12.56
C PHE A 604 -8.98 -12.84 -12.24
N GLY A 605 -9.35 -12.59 -10.99
CA GLY A 605 -9.99 -11.34 -10.58
C GLY A 605 -11.46 -11.16 -11.00
N ARG A 606 -12.04 -12.16 -11.67
CA ARG A 606 -13.44 -12.11 -12.13
C ARG A 606 -14.39 -12.35 -10.95
N ARG A 607 -15.52 -11.64 -10.94
CA ARG A 607 -16.61 -11.90 -10.00
C ARG A 607 -17.12 -13.32 -10.19
N SER A 608 -17.35 -14.02 -9.08
CA SER A 608 -17.94 -15.36 -9.12
C SER A 608 -19.40 -15.29 -9.57
N GLN A 609 -19.89 -16.36 -10.19
CA GLN A 609 -21.30 -16.46 -10.62
C GLN A 609 -22.27 -16.54 -9.43
N VAL A 610 -21.78 -16.98 -8.27
CA VAL A 610 -22.56 -17.06 -7.03
C VAL A 610 -22.84 -15.66 -6.51
N ALA A 611 -24.11 -15.27 -6.46
CA ALA A 611 -24.53 -14.01 -5.88
C ALA A 611 -24.43 -14.09 -4.35
N PRO A 612 -23.70 -13.17 -3.68
CA PRO A 612 -23.70 -13.10 -2.23
C PRO A 612 -25.05 -12.60 -1.71
N PRO A 613 -25.42 -12.91 -0.45
CA PRO A 613 -26.62 -12.36 0.16
C PRO A 613 -26.52 -10.83 0.28
N ALA A 614 -27.64 -10.15 0.07
CA ALA A 614 -27.76 -8.73 0.38
C ALA A 614 -27.73 -8.54 1.90
N LEU A 615 -26.89 -7.64 2.38
CA LEU A 615 -26.76 -7.32 3.79
C LEU A 615 -27.50 -6.01 4.05
N ASP A 616 -28.73 -6.13 4.55
CA ASP A 616 -29.57 -4.96 4.85
C ASP A 616 -29.12 -4.22 6.12
N ARG A 617 -28.33 -4.89 6.96
CA ARG A 617 -27.90 -4.44 8.28
C ARG A 617 -26.38 -4.34 8.41
N PRO A 618 -25.88 -3.49 9.32
CA PRO A 618 -24.46 -3.34 9.55
C PRO A 618 -23.88 -4.58 10.24
N VAL A 619 -22.95 -5.26 9.56
CA VAL A 619 -22.22 -6.40 10.13
C VAL A 619 -21.26 -5.92 11.23
N LEU A 620 -21.30 -6.58 12.39
CA LEU A 620 -20.41 -6.33 13.53
C LEU A 620 -19.12 -7.14 13.43
N GLN A 621 -19.22 -8.44 13.15
CA GLN A 621 -18.09 -9.36 13.08
C GLN A 621 -18.33 -10.45 12.01
N SER A 622 -17.25 -11.11 11.60
CA SER A 622 -17.31 -12.29 10.75
C SER A 622 -16.39 -13.39 11.25
N LEU A 623 -16.83 -14.64 11.08
CA LEU A 623 -16.10 -15.84 11.46
C LEU A 623 -16.07 -16.82 10.27
N LEU A 624 -14.89 -17.29 9.90
CA LEU A 624 -14.73 -18.34 8.88
C LEU A 624 -14.60 -19.69 9.58
N LEU A 625 -15.55 -20.58 9.35
CA LEU A 625 -15.55 -21.92 9.91
C LEU A 625 -14.74 -22.88 9.02
N PRO A 626 -14.11 -23.91 9.62
CA PRO A 626 -13.44 -24.96 8.85
C PRO A 626 -14.43 -25.93 8.19
N ILE A 627 -15.71 -25.89 8.59
CA ILE A 627 -16.78 -26.71 8.02
C ILE A 627 -16.95 -26.35 6.54
N MET A 628 -17.08 -27.36 5.70
CA MET A 628 -17.17 -27.23 4.25
C MET A 628 -18.52 -27.70 3.74
N ASP A 629 -19.01 -27.01 2.71
CA ASP A 629 -20.15 -27.50 1.93
C ASP A 629 -19.74 -28.63 0.96
N GLN A 630 -20.70 -29.20 0.24
CA GLN A 630 -20.52 -30.21 -0.80
C GLN A 630 -19.54 -29.75 -1.90
N ASP A 631 -19.47 -28.44 -2.14
CA ASP A 631 -18.56 -27.81 -3.09
C ASP A 631 -17.20 -27.42 -2.47
N TYR A 632 -16.86 -27.94 -1.28
CA TYR A 632 -15.62 -27.63 -0.55
C TYR A 632 -15.42 -26.14 -0.23
N ALA A 633 -16.51 -25.37 -0.14
CA ALA A 633 -16.48 -23.98 0.28
C ALA A 633 -16.63 -23.88 1.81
N LYS A 634 -15.68 -23.20 2.47
CA LYS A 634 -15.75 -22.92 3.91
C LYS A 634 -16.89 -21.97 4.23
N VAL A 635 -17.64 -22.29 5.29
CA VAL A 635 -18.80 -21.49 5.73
C VAL A 635 -18.34 -20.21 6.42
N LEU A 636 -18.82 -19.07 5.94
CA LEU A 636 -18.65 -17.76 6.55
C LEU A 636 -19.91 -17.41 7.33
N LEU A 637 -19.75 -17.09 8.62
CA LEU A 637 -20.83 -16.54 9.44
C LEU A 637 -20.60 -15.05 9.65
N LEU A 638 -21.67 -14.26 9.49
CA LEU A 638 -21.69 -12.82 9.73
C LEU A 638 -22.73 -12.54 10.81
N ILE A 639 -22.38 -11.73 11.80
CA ILE A 639 -23.30 -11.31 12.86
C ILE A 639 -23.68 -9.83 12.65
N ASP A 640 -24.98 -9.57 12.63
CA ASP A 640 -25.55 -8.25 12.42
C ASP A 640 -25.73 -7.47 13.74
N ASP A 641 -26.21 -6.23 13.66
CA ASP A 641 -26.53 -5.36 14.82
C ASP A 641 -27.64 -5.90 15.72
N GLU A 642 -28.64 -6.58 15.15
CA GLU A 642 -29.67 -7.31 15.90
C GLU A 642 -29.18 -8.68 16.42
N TYR A 643 -27.90 -8.98 16.25
CA TYR A 643 -27.26 -10.23 16.66
C TYR A 643 -27.84 -11.49 16.01
N LYS A 644 -28.45 -11.34 14.83
CA LYS A 644 -28.82 -12.45 13.94
C LYS A 644 -27.60 -12.84 13.11
N VAL A 645 -27.49 -14.12 12.78
CA VAL A 645 -26.36 -14.65 12.02
C VAL A 645 -26.80 -14.99 10.60
N THR A 646 -26.09 -14.45 9.62
CA THR A 646 -26.21 -14.85 8.23
C THR A 646 -25.05 -15.78 7.86
N ALA A 647 -25.37 -16.97 7.34
CA ALA A 647 -24.39 -17.92 6.85
C ALA A 647 -24.15 -17.70 5.35
N PHE A 648 -22.94 -17.97 4.87
CA PHE A 648 -22.62 -17.95 3.45
C PHE A 648 -21.55 -19.00 3.13
N PRO A 649 -21.84 -20.01 2.27
CA PRO A 649 -23.09 -20.26 1.52
C PRO A 649 -24.27 -20.76 2.38
N THR A 650 -25.51 -20.49 1.96
CA THR A 650 -26.76 -20.94 2.62
C THR A 650 -27.37 -22.18 1.95
N THR A 651 -26.63 -23.27 1.83
CA THR A 651 -27.17 -24.53 1.30
C THR A 651 -27.84 -25.35 2.40
N ARG A 652 -28.76 -26.26 2.02
CA ARG A 652 -29.45 -27.14 2.97
C ARG A 652 -28.48 -28.02 3.78
N ASN A 653 -27.38 -28.44 3.16
CA ASN A 653 -26.36 -29.24 3.83
C ASN A 653 -25.64 -28.43 4.92
N VAL A 654 -25.25 -27.18 4.61
CA VAL A 654 -24.63 -26.28 5.58
C VAL A 654 -25.58 -25.98 6.74
N LEU A 655 -26.87 -25.72 6.48
CA LEU A 655 -27.84 -25.47 7.55
C LEU A 655 -27.98 -26.67 8.50
N ARG A 656 -28.08 -27.89 7.95
CA ARG A 656 -28.11 -29.11 8.78
C ARG A 656 -26.84 -29.28 9.61
N GLN A 657 -25.66 -29.07 9.02
CA GLN A 657 -24.39 -29.14 9.75
C GLN A 657 -24.30 -28.06 10.85
N LEU A 658 -24.82 -26.86 10.58
CA LEU A 658 -24.88 -25.79 11.56
C LEU A 658 -25.87 -26.12 12.69
N GLU A 659 -27.01 -26.76 12.43
CA GLU A 659 -27.93 -27.20 13.49
C GLU A 659 -27.31 -28.23 14.44
N GLU A 660 -26.44 -29.10 13.93
CA GLU A 660 -25.69 -30.10 14.71
C GLU A 660 -24.58 -29.44 15.54
N VAL A 661 -23.85 -28.46 14.98
CA VAL A 661 -22.62 -27.91 15.55
C VAL A 661 -22.82 -26.54 16.24
N ALA A 662 -23.97 -25.88 16.04
CA ALA A 662 -24.32 -24.56 16.57
C ALA A 662 -23.89 -24.30 18.02
N PRO A 663 -24.20 -25.18 19.00
CA PRO A 663 -23.83 -24.93 20.40
C PRO A 663 -22.32 -24.89 20.66
N SER A 664 -21.47 -25.33 19.74
CA SER A 664 -20.00 -25.22 19.88
C SER A 664 -19.44 -23.90 19.31
N ILE A 665 -20.25 -23.15 18.55
CA ILE A 665 -19.82 -21.92 17.90
C ILE A 665 -20.12 -20.74 18.82
N SER A 666 -19.08 -19.95 19.09
CA SER A 666 -19.16 -18.71 19.87
C SER A 666 -18.53 -17.54 19.11
N PHE A 667 -19.15 -16.37 19.26
CA PHE A 667 -18.69 -15.08 18.79
C PHE A 667 -18.21 -14.25 19.96
N TYR A 668 -17.24 -13.38 19.73
CA TYR A 668 -16.81 -12.39 20.71
C TYR A 668 -16.86 -11.00 20.04
N LEU A 669 -17.62 -10.09 20.63
CA LEU A 669 -17.76 -8.72 20.16
C LEU A 669 -17.00 -7.81 21.12
N ALA A 670 -16.21 -6.89 20.58
CA ALA A 670 -15.49 -5.89 21.38
C ALA A 670 -15.93 -4.49 20.94
N ASP A 671 -16.69 -3.82 21.80
CA ASP A 671 -17.00 -2.41 21.64
C ASP A 671 -15.94 -1.56 22.36
N THR A 672 -15.05 -0.99 21.56
CA THR A 672 -13.96 -0.12 22.05
C THR A 672 -14.44 1.22 22.58
N ALA A 673 -15.62 1.71 22.19
CA ALA A 673 -16.15 3.01 22.62
C ALA A 673 -16.73 2.93 24.04
N GLN A 674 -17.48 1.87 24.33
CA GLN A 674 -18.05 1.62 25.66
C GLN A 674 -17.12 0.81 26.58
N GLY A 675 -16.05 0.21 26.02
CA GLY A 675 -15.17 -0.69 26.76
C GLY A 675 -15.82 -2.03 27.09
N LYS A 676 -16.82 -2.47 26.32
CA LYS A 676 -17.61 -3.69 26.59
C LYS A 676 -17.16 -4.83 25.66
N LEU A 677 -16.83 -5.98 26.25
CA LEU A 677 -16.59 -7.24 25.55
C LEU A 677 -17.74 -8.21 25.83
N MET A 678 -18.33 -8.77 24.79
CA MET A 678 -19.46 -9.70 24.88
C MET A 678 -19.15 -11.01 24.18
N GLY A 679 -19.49 -12.12 24.82
CA GLY A 679 -19.52 -13.44 24.21
C GLY A 679 -20.94 -13.86 23.86
N ARG A 680 -21.16 -14.32 22.64
CA ARG A 680 -22.45 -14.79 22.16
C ARG A 680 -22.35 -16.17 21.56
N ARG A 681 -23.26 -17.06 21.92
CA ARG A 681 -23.31 -18.45 21.44
C ARG A 681 -24.35 -18.58 20.35
N LEU A 682 -24.07 -19.39 19.33
CA LEU A 682 -24.99 -19.67 18.23
C LEU A 682 -26.05 -20.70 18.64
N ARG A 683 -27.32 -20.41 18.36
CA ARG A 683 -28.44 -21.35 18.49
C ARG A 683 -28.76 -22.04 17.16
N LYS A 684 -29.58 -23.09 17.22
CA LYS A 684 -29.94 -23.90 16.05
C LYS A 684 -30.70 -23.11 14.97
N ASP A 685 -31.46 -22.11 15.37
CA ASP A 685 -32.23 -21.19 14.54
C ASP A 685 -31.40 -20.02 13.97
N LEU A 686 -30.07 -20.08 14.08
CA LEU A 686 -29.13 -19.02 13.66
C LEU A 686 -29.32 -17.68 14.39
N THR A 687 -30.01 -17.70 15.54
CA THR A 687 -29.99 -16.59 16.49
C THR A 687 -28.82 -16.76 17.45
N THR A 688 -28.49 -15.68 18.18
CA THR A 688 -27.43 -15.73 19.20
C THR A 688 -27.99 -15.46 20.59
N GLU A 689 -27.48 -16.21 21.56
CA GLU A 689 -27.71 -15.96 22.98
C GLU A 689 -26.46 -15.36 23.62
N GLU A 690 -26.66 -14.47 24.58
CA GLU A 690 -25.57 -13.89 25.34
C GLU A 690 -25.05 -14.90 26.37
N SER A 691 -23.75 -15.16 26.34
CA SER A 691 -23.09 -16.13 27.21
C SER A 691 -22.28 -15.47 28.33
N TRP A 692 -21.59 -14.36 28.02
CA TRP A 692 -20.76 -13.65 28.99
C TRP A 692 -20.58 -12.20 28.58
N GLU A 693 -20.33 -11.34 29.56
CA GLU A 693 -20.05 -9.92 29.38
C GLU A 693 -18.92 -9.49 30.32
N ILE A 694 -17.99 -8.69 29.81
CA ILE A 694 -16.92 -8.04 30.57
C ILE A 694 -16.93 -6.57 30.22
N SER A 695 -16.95 -5.70 31.23
CA SER A 695 -16.81 -4.26 31.05
C SER A 695 -15.46 -3.78 31.57
N ILE A 696 -14.76 -3.03 30.74
CA ILE A 696 -13.52 -2.33 31.07
C ILE A 696 -13.87 -0.84 31.13
N PRO A 697 -13.66 -0.14 32.26
CA PRO A 697 -14.11 1.23 32.43
C PRO A 697 -13.38 2.18 31.47
N PRO A 698 -14.10 2.83 30.52
CA PRO A 698 -13.49 3.68 29.50
C PRO A 698 -12.88 4.95 30.07
N ASP A 699 -13.33 5.39 31.25
CA ASP A 699 -12.80 6.57 31.95
C ASP A 699 -11.33 6.40 32.33
N VAL A 700 -10.89 5.16 32.56
CA VAL A 700 -9.53 4.84 33.02
C VAL A 700 -8.73 4.13 31.94
N GLN A 701 -9.36 3.22 31.18
CA GLN A 701 -8.69 2.36 30.21
C GLN A 701 -9.43 2.35 28.87
N ARG A 702 -8.69 2.48 27.78
CA ARG A 702 -9.20 2.35 26.42
C ARG A 702 -8.65 1.10 25.76
N ILE A 703 -9.52 0.29 25.16
CA ILE A 703 -9.11 -0.89 24.39
C ILE A 703 -8.47 -0.44 23.06
N VAL A 704 -7.25 -0.90 22.80
CA VAL A 704 -6.49 -0.53 21.59
C VAL A 704 -6.41 -1.68 20.60
N ALA A 705 -6.20 -2.90 21.09
CA ALA A 705 -6.07 -4.08 20.25
C ALA A 705 -6.69 -5.31 20.90
N VAL A 706 -7.29 -6.16 20.08
CA VAL A 706 -7.75 -7.50 20.44
C VAL A 706 -7.14 -8.48 19.44
N LYS A 707 -6.33 -9.42 19.92
CA LYS A 707 -5.63 -10.41 19.08
C LYS A 707 -5.95 -11.83 19.54
N GLY A 708 -6.62 -12.58 18.67
CA GLY A 708 -6.70 -14.04 18.76
C GLY A 708 -5.54 -14.72 18.02
N LYS A 709 -5.39 -16.01 18.27
CA LYS A 709 -4.46 -16.87 17.52
C LYS A 709 -4.90 -17.00 16.05
N ARG A 710 -3.95 -17.32 15.17
CA ARG A 710 -4.28 -17.61 13.77
C ARG A 710 -4.91 -19.00 13.69
N ALA A 711 -6.04 -19.13 13.01
CA ALA A 711 -6.76 -20.39 12.89
C ALA A 711 -6.05 -21.46 12.02
N ASN A 712 -5.07 -21.05 11.21
CA ASN A 712 -4.28 -21.94 10.35
C ASN A 712 -2.91 -22.31 10.95
N GLU A 713 -2.65 -21.94 12.20
CA GLU A 713 -1.42 -22.27 12.89
C GLU A 713 -1.52 -23.68 13.50
N HIS A 714 -0.53 -24.51 13.24
CA HIS A 714 -0.36 -25.81 13.88
C HIS A 714 0.81 -25.78 14.86
N VAL A 715 0.69 -26.58 15.93
CA VAL A 715 1.71 -26.71 16.98
C VAL A 715 2.21 -28.15 17.00
N HIS A 716 3.47 -28.35 16.63
CA HIS A 716 4.07 -29.69 16.56
C HIS A 716 4.27 -30.33 17.95
N SER A 717 4.87 -29.60 18.90
CA SER A 717 5.14 -30.11 20.25
C SER A 717 4.21 -29.51 21.30
N GLN A 718 3.45 -30.39 21.97
CA GLN A 718 2.52 -30.07 23.05
C GLN A 718 3.21 -29.74 24.39
N GLY A 719 4.44 -30.22 24.58
CA GLY A 719 5.25 -29.95 25.77
C GLY A 719 6.66 -29.51 25.41
N ARG A 720 7.40 -29.06 26.42
CA ARG A 720 8.82 -28.75 26.35
C ARG A 720 9.56 -29.69 27.27
N VAL A 721 10.62 -30.32 26.77
CA VAL A 721 11.48 -31.20 27.58
C VAL A 721 12.36 -30.36 28.50
N MET A 722 12.45 -30.75 29.76
CA MET A 722 13.25 -30.15 30.81
C MET A 722 14.59 -30.91 30.96
N GLY A 723 15.57 -30.32 31.65
CA GLY A 723 16.91 -30.92 31.79
C GLY A 723 16.88 -32.31 32.44
N ASP A 724 16.01 -32.50 33.43
CA ASP A 724 15.80 -33.77 34.13
C ASP A 724 15.00 -34.83 33.33
N ARG A 725 14.78 -34.59 32.03
CA ARG A 725 13.93 -35.41 31.13
C ARG A 725 12.44 -35.37 31.48
N SER A 726 12.01 -34.51 32.40
CA SER A 726 10.58 -34.25 32.60
C SER A 726 10.03 -33.40 31.44
N VAL A 727 8.70 -33.32 31.35
CA VAL A 727 8.02 -32.55 30.31
C VAL A 727 7.15 -31.48 30.97
N LEU A 728 7.34 -30.24 30.55
CA LEU A 728 6.50 -29.11 30.90
C LEU A 728 5.49 -28.86 29.78
N TYR A 729 4.21 -29.13 30.05
CA TYR A 729 3.16 -29.04 29.05
C TYR A 729 2.69 -27.61 28.82
N LYS A 730 2.55 -27.22 27.56
CA LYS A 730 2.11 -25.89 27.14
C LYS A 730 0.59 -25.79 27.28
N SER A 731 0.10 -24.62 27.70
CA SER A 731 -1.35 -24.35 27.67
C SER A 731 -1.76 -23.80 26.31
N LEU A 732 -2.34 -24.67 25.47
CA LEU A 732 -2.73 -24.34 24.10
C LEU A 732 -4.22 -24.04 23.96
N ASN A 733 -4.73 -23.04 24.68
CA ASN A 733 -6.12 -22.62 24.50
C ASN A 733 -6.33 -22.00 23.09
N PRO A 734 -7.11 -22.62 22.18
CA PRO A 734 -7.32 -22.10 20.82
C PRO A 734 -8.20 -20.85 20.79
N ASN A 735 -9.03 -20.65 21.82
CA ASN A 735 -10.00 -19.58 21.93
C ASN A 735 -9.48 -18.39 22.77
N LEU A 736 -8.19 -18.37 23.10
CA LEU A 736 -7.58 -17.32 23.91
C LEU A 736 -7.47 -16.01 23.12
N LEU A 737 -7.90 -14.92 23.73
CA LEU A 737 -7.83 -13.57 23.22
C LEU A 737 -6.87 -12.75 24.09
N ALA A 738 -5.92 -12.05 23.46
CA ALA A 738 -5.09 -11.06 24.12
C ALA A 738 -5.68 -9.67 23.87
N VAL A 739 -6.22 -9.06 24.93
CA VAL A 739 -6.80 -7.72 24.91
C VAL A 739 -5.79 -6.74 25.53
N VAL A 740 -5.50 -5.68 24.79
CA VAL A 740 -4.56 -4.63 25.20
C VAL A 740 -5.33 -3.34 25.45
N THR A 741 -5.03 -2.71 26.58
CA THR A 741 -5.62 -1.45 27.02
C THR A 741 -4.54 -0.42 27.31
N GLU A 742 -4.83 0.85 27.02
CA GLU A 742 -4.01 2.00 27.39
C GLU A 742 -4.77 2.88 28.39
N SER A 743 -4.06 3.49 29.32
CA SER A 743 -4.67 4.47 30.23
C SER A 743 -5.12 5.73 29.51
N THR A 744 -6.23 6.32 29.95
CA THR A 744 -6.70 7.64 29.49
C THR A 744 -5.83 8.77 30.03
N ASP A 745 -5.33 8.66 31.26
CA ASP A 745 -4.33 9.58 31.80
C ASP A 745 -3.00 9.37 31.06
N THR A 746 -2.61 10.39 30.30
CA THR A 746 -1.39 10.39 29.48
C THR A 746 -0.17 10.95 30.22
N HIS A 747 -0.33 11.34 31.49
CA HIS A 747 0.77 11.83 32.32
C HIS A 747 1.85 10.76 32.51
N GLN A 748 3.11 11.12 32.29
CA GLN A 748 4.24 10.17 32.21
C GLN A 748 4.41 9.29 33.46
N GLU A 749 4.00 9.78 34.62
CA GLU A 749 4.13 9.04 35.89
C GLU A 749 2.95 8.10 36.19
N ARG A 750 1.79 8.34 35.60
CA ARG A 750 0.53 7.65 35.89
C ARG A 750 0.05 6.78 34.72
N THR A 751 0.57 7.01 33.53
CA THR A 751 0.29 6.20 32.34
C THR A 751 0.61 4.73 32.58
N PHE A 752 -0.23 3.84 32.09
CA PHE A 752 -0.01 2.40 32.16
C PHE A 752 -0.64 1.67 30.97
N ILE A 753 -0.20 0.43 30.76
CA ILE A 753 -0.75 -0.48 29.76
C ILE A 753 -1.29 -1.70 30.50
N GLY A 754 -2.54 -2.07 30.22
CA GLY A 754 -3.17 -3.27 30.77
C GLY A 754 -3.24 -4.38 29.72
N ILE A 755 -2.86 -5.60 30.11
CA ILE A 755 -2.93 -6.81 29.29
C ILE A 755 -3.89 -7.78 29.95
N TYR A 756 -4.91 -8.20 29.21
CA TYR A 756 -5.91 -9.17 29.64
C TYR A 756 -5.90 -10.37 28.70
N LEU A 757 -5.60 -11.55 29.21
CA LEU A 757 -5.75 -12.81 28.49
C LEU A 757 -7.11 -13.39 28.86
N ILE A 758 -8.03 -13.44 27.90
CA ILE A 758 -9.44 -13.79 28.12
C ILE A 758 -9.78 -15.01 27.27
N ASP A 759 -10.47 -15.99 27.83
CA ASP A 759 -11.06 -17.07 27.05
C ASP A 759 -12.30 -16.56 26.29
N GLY A 760 -12.30 -16.64 24.96
CA GLY A 760 -13.38 -16.14 24.12
C GLY A 760 -14.70 -16.91 24.25
N VAL A 761 -14.70 -18.12 24.82
CA VAL A 761 -15.91 -18.93 25.00
C VAL A 761 -16.57 -18.63 26.34
N THR A 762 -15.80 -18.59 27.44
CA THR A 762 -16.35 -18.45 28.80
C THR A 762 -16.29 -17.02 29.34
N GLY A 763 -15.46 -16.14 28.77
CA GLY A 763 -15.18 -14.82 29.32
C GLY A 763 -14.28 -14.86 30.56
N ARG A 764 -13.72 -16.02 30.93
CA ARG A 764 -12.81 -16.11 32.07
C ARG A 764 -11.51 -15.37 31.76
N ILE A 765 -11.14 -14.44 32.63
CA ILE A 765 -9.83 -13.78 32.58
C ILE A 765 -8.78 -14.76 33.12
N ILE A 766 -7.94 -15.26 32.22
CA ILE A 766 -6.85 -16.19 32.52
C ILE A 766 -5.69 -15.44 33.20
N HIS A 767 -5.39 -14.24 32.71
CA HIS A 767 -4.33 -13.42 33.24
C HIS A 767 -4.67 -11.94 33.10
N SER A 768 -4.33 -11.15 34.12
CA SER A 768 -4.40 -9.70 34.09
C SER A 768 -3.06 -9.14 34.55
N SER A 769 -2.47 -8.26 33.74
CA SER A 769 -1.19 -7.63 34.02
C SER A 769 -1.25 -6.14 33.71
N VAL A 770 -0.59 -5.34 34.54
CA VAL A 770 -0.55 -3.89 34.39
C VAL A 770 0.90 -3.42 34.40
N GLN A 771 1.34 -2.92 33.26
CA GLN A 771 2.66 -2.32 33.12
C GLN A 771 2.59 -0.82 33.42
N ARG A 772 3.15 -0.43 34.57
CA ARG A 772 3.14 0.96 35.04
C ARG A 772 4.18 1.81 34.31
N LYS A 773 3.90 3.11 34.18
CA LYS A 773 4.77 4.10 33.53
C LYS A 773 5.13 3.71 32.09
N ALA A 774 4.16 3.11 31.40
CA ALA A 774 4.28 2.67 30.03
C ALA A 774 3.25 3.37 29.14
N LYS A 775 3.63 3.62 27.89
CA LYS A 775 2.82 4.31 26.88
C LYS A 775 2.90 3.56 25.55
N GLY A 776 1.84 3.65 24.75
CA GLY A 776 1.82 3.15 23.38
C GLY A 776 2.65 3.98 22.39
N PRO A 777 2.67 3.58 21.11
CA PRO A 777 1.88 2.49 20.52
C PRO A 777 2.32 1.10 21.00
N VAL A 778 1.35 0.18 21.15
CA VAL A 778 1.60 -1.20 21.57
C VAL A 778 1.52 -2.14 20.37
N HIS A 779 2.61 -2.86 20.10
CA HIS A 779 2.63 -3.93 19.11
C HIS A 779 2.56 -5.28 19.83
N ILE A 780 1.60 -6.13 19.45
CA ILE A 780 1.37 -7.43 20.11
C ILE A 780 1.27 -8.56 19.09
N VAL A 781 1.92 -9.68 19.40
CA VAL A 781 1.86 -10.93 18.66
C VAL A 781 1.46 -12.04 19.62
N HIS A 782 0.47 -12.83 19.22
CA HIS A 782 -0.05 -13.98 19.95
C HIS A 782 0.05 -15.23 19.05
N SER A 783 0.81 -16.22 19.48
CA SER A 783 1.11 -17.45 18.73
C SER A 783 1.35 -18.60 19.71
N GLU A 784 1.04 -19.83 19.31
CA GLU A 784 1.17 -21.06 20.11
C GLU A 784 0.68 -20.93 21.57
N ASN A 785 1.62 -20.83 22.53
CA ASN A 785 1.36 -20.69 23.96
C ASN A 785 1.91 -19.37 24.54
N TRP A 786 2.30 -18.42 23.68
CA TRP A 786 3.04 -17.24 24.09
C TRP A 786 2.46 -15.95 23.50
N VAL A 787 2.69 -14.87 24.23
CA VAL A 787 2.30 -13.52 23.84
C VAL A 787 3.52 -12.63 24.01
N VAL A 788 3.90 -11.91 22.95
CA VAL A 788 4.95 -10.90 23.00
C VAL A 788 4.31 -9.57 22.68
N TYR A 789 4.50 -8.59 23.56
CA TYR A 789 4.10 -7.23 23.29
C TYR A 789 5.23 -6.23 23.58
N GLN A 790 5.24 -5.14 22.84
CA GLN A 790 6.19 -4.06 22.98
C GLN A 790 5.48 -2.76 23.38
N TYR A 791 6.14 -1.97 24.22
CA TYR A 791 5.68 -0.65 24.64
C TYR A 791 6.85 0.31 24.88
N TRP A 792 6.53 1.58 25.11
CA TRP A 792 7.48 2.62 25.50
C TRP A 792 7.44 2.85 27.02
N ASN A 793 8.57 2.65 27.70
CA ASN A 793 8.71 2.97 29.12
C ASN A 793 8.98 4.47 29.29
N ALA A 794 8.03 5.19 29.88
CA ALA A 794 8.12 6.64 30.08
C ALA A 794 9.13 7.03 31.18
N LYS A 795 9.35 6.17 32.17
CA LYS A 795 10.32 6.41 33.25
C LYS A 795 11.76 6.35 32.74
N ALA A 796 12.09 5.29 32.00
CA ALA A 796 13.44 5.05 31.47
C ALA A 796 13.65 5.63 30.07
N ARG A 797 12.59 6.09 29.39
CA ARG A 797 12.59 6.63 28.03
C ARG A 797 13.22 5.66 27.01
N ARG A 798 12.73 4.41 27.01
CA ARG A 798 13.21 3.34 26.13
C ARG A 798 12.09 2.38 25.72
N ASN A 799 12.29 1.64 24.64
CA ASN A 799 11.36 0.58 24.24
C ASN A 799 11.64 -0.70 25.01
N GLU A 800 10.58 -1.41 25.40
CA GLU A 800 10.69 -2.67 26.14
C GLU A 800 9.76 -3.71 25.50
N PHE A 801 10.27 -4.94 25.35
CA PHE A 801 9.48 -6.13 25.09
C PHE A 801 9.05 -6.75 26.41
N THR A 802 7.88 -7.36 26.44
CA THR A 802 7.49 -8.28 27.51
C THR A 802 6.89 -9.52 26.90
N VAL A 803 7.35 -10.66 27.37
CA VAL A 803 6.99 -11.99 26.89
C VAL A 803 6.19 -12.67 27.98
N LEU A 804 5.09 -13.31 27.61
CA LEU A 804 4.31 -14.19 28.45
C LEU A 804 4.31 -15.58 27.82
N GLU A 805 4.54 -16.61 28.62
CA GLU A 805 4.35 -18.01 28.23
C GLU A 805 3.39 -18.69 29.21
N LEU A 806 2.46 -19.47 28.66
CA LEU A 806 1.46 -20.20 29.44
C LEU A 806 1.78 -21.70 29.45
N TYR A 807 1.86 -22.27 30.65
CA TYR A 807 2.12 -23.68 30.91
C TYR A 807 1.03 -24.29 31.79
N GLU A 808 0.63 -25.54 31.53
CA GLU A 808 -0.34 -26.27 32.36
C GLU A 808 0.33 -26.89 33.59
N GLY A 809 1.58 -27.35 33.45
CA GLY A 809 2.34 -28.05 34.49
C GLY A 809 3.06 -29.28 33.94
N THR A 810 3.38 -30.24 34.82
CA THR A 810 4.05 -31.51 34.46
C THR A 810 3.08 -32.58 33.98
N GLU A 811 1.78 -32.42 34.22
CA GLU A 811 0.73 -33.33 33.78
C GLU A 811 -0.28 -32.60 32.89
N GLN A 812 -0.84 -33.30 31.90
CA GLN A 812 -1.91 -32.80 31.06
C GLN A 812 -3.27 -33.15 31.69
N TYR A 813 -4.18 -32.18 31.80
CA TYR A 813 -5.53 -32.48 32.29
C TYR A 813 -6.31 -33.36 31.31
N ASN A 814 -6.25 -33.03 30.02
CA ASN A 814 -6.82 -33.85 28.95
C ASN A 814 -5.97 -33.70 27.69
N ALA A 815 -5.44 -34.83 27.20
CA ALA A 815 -4.56 -34.91 26.04
C ALA A 815 -5.32 -35.07 24.71
N THR A 816 -6.58 -35.52 24.73
CA THR A 816 -7.33 -35.85 23.52
C THR A 816 -8.12 -34.66 22.98
N ALA A 817 -8.70 -33.85 23.87
CA ALA A 817 -9.52 -32.71 23.50
C ALA A 817 -9.26 -31.52 24.43
N PHE A 818 -9.33 -30.32 23.84
CA PHE A 818 -9.35 -29.06 24.56
C PHE A 818 -10.76 -28.48 24.55
N SER A 819 -11.40 -28.36 25.71
CA SER A 819 -12.68 -27.66 25.88
C SER A 819 -12.52 -26.54 26.90
N SER A 820 -12.83 -25.31 26.49
CA SER A 820 -12.82 -24.14 27.37
C SER A 820 -13.82 -24.23 28.53
N LEU A 821 -14.85 -25.09 28.42
CA LEU A 821 -15.90 -25.27 29.43
C LEU A 821 -15.49 -26.22 30.56
N ASP A 822 -14.52 -27.11 30.32
CA ASP A 822 -14.12 -28.20 31.21
C ASP A 822 -12.65 -28.04 31.67
N ARG A 823 -12.28 -26.80 32.00
CA ARG A 823 -10.92 -26.44 32.46
C ARG A 823 -11.01 -25.60 33.74
N PRO A 824 -11.00 -26.24 34.93
CA PRO A 824 -11.03 -25.51 36.19
C PRO A 824 -9.68 -24.85 36.52
N LEU A 825 -8.58 -25.50 36.17
CA LEU A 825 -7.21 -25.06 36.47
C LEU A 825 -6.76 -23.91 35.58
N LEU A 826 -6.14 -22.90 36.19
CA LEU A 826 -5.50 -21.81 35.46
C LEU A 826 -4.06 -22.23 35.09
N PRO A 827 -3.59 -21.86 33.89
CA PRO A 827 -2.20 -22.07 33.52
C PRO A 827 -1.26 -21.20 34.35
N GLN A 828 -0.06 -21.72 34.59
CA GLN A 828 1.06 -20.94 35.10
C GLN A 828 1.55 -19.99 34.02
N VAL A 829 1.53 -18.69 34.32
CA VAL A 829 1.99 -17.64 33.40
C VAL A 829 3.39 -17.20 33.83
N LEU A 830 4.38 -17.48 32.99
CA LEU A 830 5.74 -16.98 33.15
C LEU A 830 5.90 -15.70 32.33
N GLN A 831 6.52 -14.68 32.92
CA GLN A 831 6.72 -13.39 32.26
C GLN A 831 8.15 -12.88 32.44
N GLN A 832 8.68 -12.23 31.43
CA GLN A 832 9.97 -11.55 31.50
C GLN A 832 10.01 -10.37 30.53
N SER A 833 10.66 -9.29 30.94
CA SER A 833 10.80 -8.06 30.15
C SER A 833 12.23 -7.89 29.64
N TYR A 834 12.36 -7.31 28.45
CA TYR A 834 13.62 -7.07 27.76
C TYR A 834 13.63 -5.65 27.21
N ILE A 835 14.81 -5.06 27.07
CA ILE A 835 15.02 -3.74 26.50
C ILE A 835 15.29 -3.89 25.01
N PHE A 836 14.71 -2.98 24.22
CA PHE A 836 14.96 -2.90 22.79
C PHE A 836 15.45 -1.49 22.42
N PRO A 837 16.57 -1.36 21.68
CA PRO A 837 17.21 -0.05 21.46
C PRO A 837 16.51 0.84 20.42
N SER A 838 15.53 0.32 19.67
CA SER A 838 14.86 1.04 18.59
C SER A 838 13.34 1.03 18.72
N ALA A 839 12.65 1.92 18.02
CA ALA A 839 11.19 1.88 17.91
C ALA A 839 10.75 0.80 16.91
N ILE A 840 9.47 0.43 16.96
CA ILE A 840 8.87 -0.61 16.11
C ILE A 840 7.73 0.00 15.31
N SER A 841 7.62 -0.36 14.04
CA SER A 841 6.51 0.02 13.16
C SER A 841 5.52 -1.12 12.95
N ALA A 842 6.01 -2.35 12.84
CA ALA A 842 5.22 -3.56 12.64
C ALA A 842 5.92 -4.76 13.27
N MET A 843 5.15 -5.76 13.71
CA MET A 843 5.68 -6.99 14.30
C MET A 843 4.79 -8.17 13.92
N GLU A 844 5.38 -9.26 13.46
CA GLU A 844 4.65 -10.48 13.08
C GLU A 844 5.51 -11.73 13.30
N ALA A 845 4.91 -12.90 13.54
CA ALA A 845 5.63 -14.17 13.67
C ALA A 845 5.69 -14.94 12.35
N THR A 846 6.75 -15.73 12.16
CA THR A 846 6.86 -16.69 11.06
C THR A 846 5.87 -17.84 11.24
N ILE A 847 5.31 -18.32 10.12
CA ILE A 847 4.35 -19.43 10.08
C ILE A 847 4.72 -20.45 9.01
N THR A 848 4.61 -21.72 9.37
CA THR A 848 4.80 -22.90 8.51
C THR A 848 3.64 -23.86 8.70
N GLU A 849 3.51 -24.86 7.82
CA GLU A 849 2.33 -25.74 7.82
C GLU A 849 2.26 -26.63 9.06
N GLN A 850 3.39 -27.20 9.51
CA GLN A 850 3.42 -28.11 10.65
C GLN A 850 3.90 -27.46 11.96
N GLY A 851 4.56 -26.30 11.87
CA GLY A 851 5.09 -25.59 13.05
C GLY A 851 6.26 -26.33 13.72
N ILE A 852 7.12 -26.97 12.93
CA ILE A 852 8.32 -27.69 13.37
C ILE A 852 9.53 -26.75 13.43
N THR A 853 9.68 -25.89 12.40
CA THR A 853 10.79 -24.94 12.32
C THR A 853 10.77 -23.92 13.47
N SER A 854 11.91 -23.30 13.76
CA SER A 854 12.00 -22.28 14.80
C SER A 854 11.10 -21.08 14.48
N ARG A 855 10.39 -20.56 15.49
CA ARG A 855 9.59 -19.33 15.36
C ARG A 855 10.47 -18.10 15.48
N HIS A 856 10.44 -17.24 14.47
CA HIS A 856 11.10 -15.94 14.50
C HIS A 856 10.04 -14.82 14.52
N LEU A 857 10.34 -13.75 15.24
CA LEU A 857 9.63 -12.49 15.18
C LEU A 857 10.27 -11.61 14.11
N LEU A 858 9.47 -11.19 13.15
CA LEU A 858 9.84 -10.21 12.14
C LEU A 858 9.45 -8.82 12.67
N ILE A 859 10.45 -7.97 12.89
CA ILE A 859 10.28 -6.63 13.47
C ILE A 859 10.63 -5.60 12.40
N GLY A 860 9.65 -4.81 12.00
CA GLY A 860 9.83 -3.67 11.10
C GLY A 860 10.29 -2.44 11.86
N LEU A 861 11.53 -2.01 11.62
CA LEU A 861 12.11 -0.80 12.21
C LEU A 861 11.64 0.45 11.45
N PRO A 862 11.60 1.64 12.08
CA PRO A 862 11.25 2.89 11.42
C PRO A 862 12.25 3.29 10.31
N SER A 863 13.50 2.80 10.37
CA SER A 863 14.49 2.94 9.29
C SER A 863 14.12 2.16 8.02
N GLY A 864 13.11 1.29 8.09
CA GLY A 864 12.67 0.43 7.00
C GLY A 864 13.41 -0.91 6.92
N ALA A 865 14.36 -1.18 7.83
CA ALA A 865 14.98 -2.50 7.97
C ALA A 865 14.03 -3.48 8.68
N ILE A 866 14.06 -4.75 8.27
CA ILE A 866 13.26 -5.82 8.89
C ILE A 866 14.21 -6.77 9.62
N LEU A 867 14.12 -6.78 10.95
CA LEU A 867 14.92 -7.64 11.81
C LEU A 867 14.23 -8.99 12.01
N SER A 868 14.96 -10.09 11.82
CA SER A 868 14.52 -11.43 12.22
C SER A 868 15.07 -11.76 13.61
N LEU A 869 14.20 -11.78 14.62
CA LEU A 869 14.55 -12.07 16.01
C LEU A 869 14.05 -13.48 16.41
N PRO A 870 14.95 -14.42 16.76
CA PRO A 870 14.53 -15.74 17.21
C PRO A 870 13.71 -15.68 18.51
N LYS A 871 12.54 -16.32 18.55
CA LYS A 871 11.69 -16.38 19.76
C LYS A 871 12.40 -17.04 20.94
N ALA A 872 13.33 -17.95 20.68
CA ALA A 872 14.14 -18.62 21.72
C ALA A 872 15.00 -17.64 22.55
N LEU A 873 15.33 -16.46 22.02
CA LEU A 873 16.03 -15.42 22.79
C LEU A 873 15.09 -14.74 23.80
N LEU A 874 13.81 -14.64 23.44
CA LEU A 874 12.75 -14.03 24.21
C LEU A 874 12.01 -15.12 25.01
N ASP A 875 12.69 -15.72 25.97
CA ASP A 875 12.18 -16.84 26.77
C ASP A 875 12.14 -16.44 28.25
N PRO A 876 10.97 -16.46 28.93
CA PRO A 876 10.86 -16.04 30.32
C PRO A 876 11.58 -16.96 31.32
N ARG A 877 12.03 -18.14 30.87
CA ARG A 877 12.76 -19.10 31.70
C ARG A 877 14.27 -18.85 31.74
N ARG A 878 14.76 -17.82 31.04
CA ARG A 878 16.20 -17.48 31.04
C ARG A 878 16.63 -17.07 32.44
N PRO A 879 17.58 -17.78 33.07
CA PRO A 879 17.95 -17.55 34.45
C PRO A 879 18.82 -16.29 34.57
N GLU A 880 18.62 -15.50 35.62
CA GLU A 880 19.54 -14.41 35.96
C GLU A 880 20.91 -14.95 36.37
N ILE A 881 20.92 -16.07 37.10
CA ILE A 881 22.13 -16.80 37.51
C ILE A 881 21.99 -18.24 37.00
N PRO A 882 22.91 -18.71 36.13
CA PRO A 882 22.80 -20.04 35.53
C PRO A 882 22.97 -21.16 36.57
N THR A 883 22.14 -22.18 36.46
CA THR A 883 22.22 -23.43 37.24
C THR A 883 22.55 -24.62 36.31
N GLU A 884 22.97 -25.75 36.89
CA GLU A 884 23.30 -26.97 36.13
C GLU A 884 22.13 -27.44 35.25
N GLN A 885 20.89 -27.43 35.76
CA GLN A 885 19.69 -27.78 35.00
C GLN A 885 19.47 -26.84 33.82
N THR A 886 19.60 -25.53 34.03
CA THR A 886 19.43 -24.56 32.94
C THR A 886 20.53 -24.67 31.88
N ARG A 887 21.72 -25.12 32.28
CA ARG A 887 22.85 -25.39 31.38
C ARG A 887 22.59 -26.65 30.55
N GLU A 888 22.03 -27.70 31.15
CA GLU A 888 21.61 -28.92 30.45
C GLU A 888 20.53 -28.63 29.40
N GLU A 889 19.60 -27.73 29.70
CA GLU A 889 18.58 -27.26 28.75
C GLU A 889 19.11 -26.28 27.68
N ASN A 890 20.39 -25.91 27.74
CA ASN A 890 21.01 -24.89 26.89
C ASN A 890 20.31 -23.52 26.93
N LEU A 891 19.81 -23.12 28.11
CA LEU A 891 19.24 -21.80 28.31
C LEU A 891 20.35 -20.75 28.44
N ILE A 892 20.29 -19.74 27.57
CA ILE A 892 21.18 -18.59 27.63
C ILE A 892 20.79 -17.76 28.88
N PRO A 893 21.74 -17.35 29.74
CA PRO A 893 21.43 -16.53 30.92
C PRO A 893 20.76 -15.22 30.50
N TYR A 894 19.93 -14.66 31.36
CA TYR A 894 19.16 -13.45 31.09
C TYR A 894 20.09 -12.29 30.73
N SER A 895 19.85 -11.73 29.54
CA SER A 895 20.46 -10.47 29.10
C SER A 895 19.32 -9.52 28.80
N PRO A 896 19.16 -8.43 29.56
CA PRO A 896 18.05 -7.50 29.37
C PRO A 896 18.16 -6.78 28.03
N ASP A 897 19.36 -6.48 27.55
CA ASP A 897 19.57 -5.79 26.28
C ASP A 897 19.51 -6.77 25.10
N VAL A 898 18.53 -6.57 24.22
CA VAL A 898 18.38 -7.34 22.98
C VAL A 898 19.03 -6.54 21.84
N GLN A 899 20.25 -6.96 21.49
CA GLN A 899 21.06 -6.29 20.49
C GLN A 899 20.51 -6.43 19.07
N ILE A 900 20.68 -5.35 18.28
CA ILE A 900 20.37 -5.33 16.85
C ILE A 900 21.65 -5.58 16.08
N HIS A 901 21.72 -6.72 15.40
CA HIS A 901 22.79 -7.05 14.46
C HIS A 901 22.29 -6.87 13.04
N ALA A 902 23.03 -6.12 12.22
CA ALA A 902 22.65 -5.85 10.83
C ALA A 902 22.60 -7.13 9.97
N GLU A 903 23.36 -8.15 10.37
CA GLU A 903 23.39 -9.49 9.75
C GLU A 903 22.03 -10.21 9.79
N ARG A 904 21.15 -9.82 10.71
CA ARG A 904 19.80 -10.38 10.86
C ARG A 904 18.74 -9.60 10.10
N PHE A 905 19.13 -8.59 9.33
CA PHE A 905 18.20 -7.86 8.46
C PHE A 905 17.91 -8.67 7.21
N ILE A 906 16.64 -9.04 7.02
CA ILE A 906 16.23 -9.88 5.88
C ILE A 906 16.22 -9.10 4.56
N ASN A 907 16.13 -7.77 4.62
CA ASN A 907 15.95 -6.91 3.46
C ASN A 907 17.20 -6.11 3.07
N TYR A 908 18.36 -6.35 3.68
CA TYR A 908 19.65 -5.71 3.33
C TYR A 908 19.51 -4.19 2.98
N ASN A 909 19.60 -3.80 1.70
CA ASN A 909 19.47 -2.41 1.22
C ASN A 909 18.06 -2.05 0.69
N GLN A 910 17.13 -3.01 0.68
CA GLN A 910 15.73 -2.87 0.25
C GLN A 910 14.84 -2.37 1.41
N THR A 911 15.16 -1.20 1.95
CA THR A 911 14.38 -0.56 3.03
C THR A 911 12.94 -0.32 2.60
N VAL A 912 11.99 -0.63 3.49
CA VAL A 912 10.54 -0.41 3.28
C VAL A 912 10.11 0.83 4.06
N SER A 913 9.76 1.89 3.35
CA SER A 913 9.34 3.14 4.01
C SER A 913 7.95 3.02 4.64
N ARG A 914 7.79 3.55 5.85
CA ARG A 914 6.51 3.61 6.59
C ARG A 914 5.77 2.26 6.60
N MET A 915 6.44 1.23 7.10
CA MET A 915 5.89 -0.11 7.20
C MET A 915 4.63 -0.11 8.09
N ARG A 916 3.53 -0.66 7.58
CA ARG A 916 2.26 -0.74 8.30
C ARG A 916 1.97 -2.15 8.79
N GLY A 917 2.44 -3.16 8.05
CA GLY A 917 2.24 -4.55 8.40
C GLY A 917 3.24 -5.46 7.72
N ILE A 918 3.38 -6.65 8.29
CA ILE A 918 4.13 -7.77 7.72
C ILE A 918 3.14 -8.93 7.64
N TYR A 919 3.05 -9.55 6.48
CA TYR A 919 2.28 -10.76 6.27
C TYR A 919 3.23 -11.95 6.12
N THR A 920 2.87 -13.04 6.78
CA THR A 920 3.63 -14.29 6.75
C THR A 920 2.69 -15.41 6.30
N ALA A 921 3.13 -16.18 5.31
CA ALA A 921 2.40 -17.33 4.79
C ALA A 921 3.27 -18.58 4.81
N PRO A 922 2.68 -19.75 5.08
CA PRO A 922 3.38 -21.01 4.92
C PRO A 922 3.67 -21.28 3.44
N SER A 923 4.84 -21.84 3.17
CA SER A 923 5.16 -22.46 1.88
C SER A 923 4.80 -23.95 1.91
N GLY A 924 4.97 -24.67 0.80
CA GLY A 924 4.88 -26.13 0.82
C GLY A 924 6.10 -26.83 1.46
N LEU A 925 7.14 -26.06 1.82
CA LEU A 925 8.30 -26.51 2.58
C LEU A 925 8.18 -26.09 4.04
N GLU A 926 8.57 -26.97 4.96
CA GLU A 926 8.51 -26.69 6.40
C GLU A 926 9.65 -25.77 6.84
N SER A 927 10.75 -25.71 6.08
CA SER A 927 11.87 -24.81 6.41
C SER A 927 11.66 -23.36 5.99
N THR A 928 10.70 -23.08 5.10
CA THR A 928 10.58 -21.77 4.45
C THR A 928 9.24 -21.06 4.73
N CYS A 929 9.32 -19.76 5.02
CA CYS A 929 8.18 -18.89 5.22
C CYS A 929 8.19 -17.76 4.18
N LEU A 930 7.07 -17.54 3.51
CA LEU A 930 6.91 -16.42 2.57
C LEU A 930 6.55 -15.15 3.36
N VAL A 931 7.30 -14.08 3.13
CA VAL A 931 7.15 -12.81 3.85
C VAL A 931 6.81 -11.70 2.89
N VAL A 932 5.79 -10.90 3.20
CA VAL A 932 5.47 -9.65 2.50
C VAL A 932 5.37 -8.53 3.52
N ALA A 933 6.30 -7.59 3.46
CA ALA A 933 6.18 -6.32 4.19
C ALA A 933 5.48 -5.30 3.30
N TYR A 934 4.44 -4.65 3.83
CA TYR A 934 3.70 -3.62 3.12
C TYR A 934 3.61 -2.34 3.97
N GLY A 935 3.81 -1.21 3.31
CA GLY A 935 3.83 0.11 3.91
C GLY A 935 3.48 1.18 2.88
N LEU A 936 4.37 2.15 2.70
CA LEU A 936 4.40 2.94 1.47
C LEU A 936 4.97 2.10 0.32
N ASP A 937 5.93 1.24 0.63
CA ASP A 937 6.56 0.31 -0.31
C ASP A 937 6.09 -1.12 -0.04
N ILE A 938 6.26 -1.98 -1.04
CA ILE A 938 6.00 -3.42 -0.94
C ILE A 938 7.33 -4.14 -1.10
N TYR A 939 7.64 -5.05 -0.17
CA TYR A 939 8.78 -5.94 -0.24
C TYR A 939 8.33 -7.37 0.00
N GLN A 940 8.72 -8.28 -0.87
CA GLN A 940 8.47 -9.70 -0.73
C GLN A 940 9.79 -10.44 -0.68
N THR A 941 9.89 -11.45 0.19
CA THR A 941 11.05 -12.34 0.29
C THR A 941 10.65 -13.68 0.91
N ARG A 942 11.63 -14.54 1.13
CA ARG A 942 11.52 -15.84 1.82
C ARG A 942 12.45 -15.82 3.03
N VAL A 943 12.01 -16.40 4.13
CA VAL A 943 12.81 -16.50 5.37
C VAL A 943 12.97 -17.97 5.76
N TYR A 944 14.14 -18.31 6.27
CA TYR A 944 14.55 -19.67 6.64
C TYR A 944 14.97 -19.73 8.12
N PRO A 945 14.02 -19.81 9.08
CA PRO A 945 14.35 -19.73 10.51
C PRO A 945 15.38 -20.77 10.98
N SER A 946 15.25 -22.02 10.51
CA SER A 946 16.14 -23.14 10.84
C SER A 946 17.08 -23.52 9.68
N LYS A 947 17.34 -22.59 8.74
CA LYS A 947 17.97 -22.87 7.43
C LYS A 947 17.14 -23.89 6.61
N GLN A 948 17.50 -24.09 5.35
CA GLN A 948 16.77 -25.00 4.44
C GLN A 948 17.19 -26.45 4.66
N PHE A 949 16.58 -27.12 5.65
CA PHE A 949 16.93 -28.50 6.01
C PHE A 949 16.23 -29.57 5.15
N ASP A 950 15.18 -29.19 4.41
CA ASP A 950 14.35 -30.05 3.57
C ASP A 950 14.66 -29.91 2.06
N VAL A 951 15.68 -29.11 1.71
CA VAL A 951 16.17 -28.92 0.34
C VAL A 951 17.64 -29.32 0.27
N LEU A 952 18.06 -29.87 -0.86
CA LEU A 952 19.47 -30.10 -1.13
C LEU A 952 20.22 -28.77 -1.12
N LYS A 953 21.48 -28.77 -0.65
CA LYS A 953 22.24 -27.53 -0.57
C LYS A 953 22.44 -26.90 -1.96
N ASP A 954 22.42 -25.57 -2.00
CA ASP A 954 22.69 -24.80 -3.22
C ASP A 954 24.13 -25.03 -3.75
N ASP A 955 25.08 -25.31 -2.86
CA ASP A 955 26.50 -25.56 -3.15
C ASP A 955 26.83 -27.05 -3.37
N TYR A 956 25.83 -27.87 -3.70
CA TYR A 956 26.03 -29.31 -3.88
C TYR A 956 26.90 -29.63 -5.10
N ASP A 957 28.01 -30.34 -4.88
CA ASP A 957 28.96 -30.70 -5.95
C ASP A 957 28.52 -31.95 -6.73
N TYR A 958 27.69 -31.72 -7.75
CA TYR A 958 27.24 -32.78 -8.67
C TYR A 958 28.39 -33.41 -9.46
N ILE A 959 29.45 -32.66 -9.77
CA ILE A 959 30.57 -33.12 -10.61
C ILE A 959 31.43 -34.11 -9.83
N LEU A 960 31.75 -33.79 -8.58
CA LEU A 960 32.50 -34.67 -7.70
C LEU A 960 31.83 -36.04 -7.60
N ILE A 961 30.55 -36.09 -7.24
CA ILE A 961 29.83 -37.37 -7.06
C ILE A 961 29.72 -38.14 -8.38
N SER A 962 29.40 -37.46 -9.48
CA SER A 962 29.35 -38.11 -10.79
C SER A 962 30.71 -38.70 -11.18
N SER A 963 31.80 -37.96 -10.96
CA SER A 963 33.16 -38.40 -11.27
C SER A 963 33.60 -39.59 -10.41
N VAL A 964 33.27 -39.58 -9.12
CA VAL A 964 33.55 -40.68 -8.19
C VAL A 964 32.77 -41.93 -8.60
N LEU A 965 31.50 -41.80 -8.97
CA LEU A 965 30.70 -42.93 -9.46
C LEU A 965 31.32 -43.54 -10.73
N PHE A 966 31.69 -42.73 -11.72
CA PHE A 966 32.39 -43.23 -12.90
C PHE A 966 33.72 -43.89 -12.54
N GLY A 967 34.51 -43.26 -11.67
CA GLY A 967 35.78 -43.80 -11.17
C GLY A 967 35.60 -45.17 -10.52
N LEU A 968 34.58 -45.34 -9.67
CA LEU A 968 34.25 -46.61 -9.03
C LEU A 968 33.78 -47.68 -10.02
N VAL A 969 32.96 -47.30 -11.01
CA VAL A 969 32.50 -48.23 -12.06
C VAL A 969 33.69 -48.73 -12.90
N PHE A 970 34.57 -47.83 -13.35
CA PHE A 970 35.77 -48.19 -14.09
C PHE A 970 36.72 -49.04 -13.24
N ALA A 971 36.97 -48.64 -11.99
CA ALA A 971 37.79 -49.42 -11.07
C ALA A 971 37.22 -50.82 -10.86
N THR A 972 35.90 -50.97 -10.71
CA THR A 972 35.22 -52.26 -10.58
C THR A 972 35.40 -53.12 -11.83
N MET A 973 35.23 -52.55 -13.01
CA MET A 973 35.41 -53.28 -14.28
C MET A 973 36.87 -53.72 -14.48
N ILE A 974 37.83 -52.85 -14.18
CA ILE A 974 39.27 -53.15 -14.28
C ILE A 974 39.67 -54.21 -13.26
N THR A 975 39.27 -54.06 -11.99
CA THR A 975 39.60 -55.02 -10.91
C THR A 975 38.93 -56.37 -11.12
N LYS A 976 37.69 -56.43 -11.63
CA LYS A 976 37.03 -57.69 -12.03
C LYS A 976 37.88 -58.44 -13.06
N ARG A 977 38.36 -57.75 -14.10
CA ARG A 977 39.19 -58.37 -15.14
C ARG A 977 40.56 -58.80 -14.60
N LEU A 978 41.21 -57.97 -13.77
CA LEU A 978 42.47 -58.31 -13.10
C LEU A 978 42.32 -59.53 -12.19
N ALA A 979 41.22 -59.64 -11.44
CA ALA A 979 40.94 -60.77 -10.56
C ALA A 979 40.71 -62.06 -11.35
N GLN A 980 39.97 -62.02 -12.46
CA GLN A 980 39.79 -63.16 -13.36
C GLN A 980 41.13 -63.65 -13.92
N VAL A 981 41.99 -62.73 -14.36
CA VAL A 981 43.33 -63.07 -14.86
C VAL A 981 44.19 -63.68 -13.74
N LYS A 982 44.15 -63.12 -12.52
CA LYS A 982 44.92 -63.65 -11.38
C LYS A 982 44.45 -65.05 -10.96
N LEU A 983 43.14 -65.29 -10.91
CA LEU A 983 42.56 -66.59 -10.60
C LEU A 983 42.91 -67.63 -11.66
N LEU A 984 42.82 -67.26 -12.95
CA LEU A 984 43.23 -68.12 -14.06
C LEU A 984 44.71 -68.50 -13.94
N ASN A 985 45.61 -67.52 -13.74
CA ASN A 985 47.03 -67.78 -13.55
C ASN A 985 47.34 -68.66 -12.31
N ARG A 986 46.52 -68.58 -11.26
CA ARG A 986 46.64 -69.44 -10.07
C ARG A 986 46.16 -70.86 -10.35
N ALA A 987 45.14 -71.05 -11.17
CA ALA A 987 44.60 -72.36 -11.52
C ALA A 987 45.48 -73.12 -12.54
N TRP A 988 46.28 -72.40 -13.33
CA TRP A 988 47.21 -72.96 -14.33
C TRP A 988 48.64 -73.20 -13.79
N ARG A 989 48.88 -72.89 -12.52
CA ARG A 989 50.03 -73.37 -11.73
C ARG A 989 49.62 -74.59 -10.95
#